data_AF-A0A8J1XTH5-F1
#
_entry.id   AF-A0A8J1XTH5-F1
#
_cell.length_a   1.000
_cell.length_b   1.000
_cell.length_c   1.000
_cell.angle_alpha   90.00
_cell.angle_beta   90.00
_cell.angle_gamma   90.00
#
_symmetry.space_group_name_H-M   'P 1'
#
loop_
_entity.id
_entity.type
_entity.pdbx_description
1 polymer ?
#
loop_
_entity_poly.entity_id
_entity_poly.type
_entity_poly.pdbx_seq_one_letter_code
_entity_poly.pdbx_strand_id
1 'polypeptide(L)'
;MAMPEDAATERDAIRTSFGYIHPATINADGSFNNIDYKDTEGCMEHGERLSKLIQAYYLNLTVDYIENYFYQNASTWKWIAKSWEFVAYSAPDVTDWNWWTAQIGTPRSFWQGLFLSRGKISDKLYDHMIKRYWTDAQVWNISTIDGKMSASNLANRGFLGLFETFYQSEGQFSDRRNSLIELLKHEIINKAAYQGEGVGPDYCIHIHNIHEGVWEVPYYSSHLRRMIYNGGYGAEYLKRFAYIYILLRNTEYQEDEVMLSEFINCFLECHQYLVRGKTFEPSAVGRNIADDERVTYWAAYDSVYKVAELLLQLDFRKEELENVITRYQNNGPTSASNALIGNRGLFASDMMVHHRLGYMASVRMFSTRTVRPETWVNPRRTINPYGYYFGDGFVFLTRDDNEFGIRHNEVFKYYDWEKIPGTTVVYSGDVPQEGMERVGGTPNYPHHISNAKFVGSASDGMYGAAAMVYDRPTVNITMKKSWFLFDDEIVCLGSDLSLRENYTSLGLPIITTLNQIVQDGDIVYMAPTGSWQYADWNNTTSVPNARWIHHDNMGYVFPNGADATIDSYEKTANDKKINLTAMFMEHGLEPYAYIIYPNVTLNQIEKLHANPSVMILQQDTNAHVVYQTTLHMLAMVVFSAPFSILHPEFAYSITVDLACILMFQKIDNNISVTVSFPTQLASTVNITLGMKVKGVDSYINPSEGTSVVLFNFSDDRMVAGKSQTKNYEIVELSTSASLTQLPTSATIPGDVPTATDIVSNSSPESPTKLPTSATIPGDVPTATDIVSNTSPESSTKLPTSATTPVDASTATVTLSNTTPASPTQLPTSEIIPVDVSTATGTVSNTSPASPTRLLTSATTPVDVVIVSNTSASSTQLPTNTTVSVDASTATVIVYTTVAFAGIIVAAVITVAVSAVVHETRRVKKIIKRVKDSSMNNDTPLIR
;
A
#
# COMPACT_ATOMS: atom_id res chain seq x y z
N MET A 1 -4.58 39.07 -2.61
CA MET A 1 -4.43 37.62 -2.37
C MET A 1 -3.02 37.38 -1.87
N ALA A 2 -2.84 36.59 -0.80
CA ALA A 2 -1.53 36.06 -0.46
C ALA A 2 -1.34 34.74 -1.24
N MET A 3 -0.14 34.49 -1.76
CA MET A 3 0.20 33.20 -2.36
C MET A 3 0.15 32.08 -1.29
N PRO A 4 -0.13 30.82 -1.67
CA PRO A 4 0.07 29.68 -0.79
C PRO A 4 1.53 29.61 -0.30
N GLU A 5 1.75 29.10 0.92
CA GLU A 5 3.11 28.88 1.44
C GLU A 5 3.91 27.91 0.57
N ASP A 6 3.23 26.97 -0.10
CA ASP A 6 3.82 26.03 -1.07
C ASP A 6 4.59 26.74 -2.19
N ALA A 7 4.04 27.81 -2.77
CA ALA A 7 4.69 28.56 -3.84
C ALA A 7 5.90 29.39 -3.34
N ALA A 8 5.90 29.79 -2.07
CA ALA A 8 7.07 30.41 -1.44
C ALA A 8 8.17 29.37 -1.18
N THR A 9 7.79 28.18 -0.69
CA THR A 9 8.71 27.04 -0.48
C THR A 9 9.29 26.54 -1.81
N GLU A 10 8.48 26.49 -2.87
CA GLU A 10 8.93 26.11 -4.21
C GLU A 10 9.84 27.19 -4.82
N ARG A 11 9.57 28.48 -4.62
CA ARG A 11 10.50 29.57 -4.98
C ARG A 11 11.82 29.51 -4.23
N ASP A 12 11.83 29.21 -2.94
CA ASP A 12 13.07 29.08 -2.18
C ASP A 12 13.80 27.78 -2.54
N ALA A 13 13.10 26.68 -2.84
CA ALA A 13 13.70 25.48 -3.41
C ALA A 13 14.33 25.75 -4.80
N ILE A 14 13.67 26.54 -5.65
CA ILE A 14 14.18 26.98 -6.96
C ILE A 14 15.37 27.93 -6.81
N ARG A 15 15.32 28.91 -5.91
CA ARG A 15 16.45 29.81 -5.59
C ARG A 15 17.65 29.05 -5.04
N THR A 16 17.41 28.10 -4.13
CA THR A 16 18.47 27.26 -3.57
C THR A 16 19.01 26.32 -4.65
N SER A 17 18.17 25.77 -5.53
CA SER A 17 18.59 24.98 -6.70
C SER A 17 19.47 25.80 -7.64
N PHE A 18 19.08 27.04 -7.96
CA PHE A 18 19.90 27.96 -8.76
C PHE A 18 21.19 28.37 -8.04
N GLY A 19 21.17 28.50 -6.71
CA GLY A 19 22.37 28.70 -5.89
C GLY A 19 23.34 27.52 -5.92
N TYR A 20 22.83 26.28 -5.82
CA TYR A 20 23.63 25.05 -5.87
C TYR A 20 24.31 24.84 -7.24
N ILE A 21 23.71 25.30 -8.33
CA ILE A 21 24.27 25.22 -9.69
C ILE A 21 24.92 26.53 -10.18
N HIS A 22 24.96 27.57 -9.35
CA HIS A 22 25.47 28.88 -9.75
C HIS A 22 26.97 28.79 -10.09
N PRO A 23 27.45 29.31 -11.24
CA PRO A 23 28.85 29.16 -11.65
C PRO A 23 29.90 29.68 -10.65
N ALA A 24 29.52 30.53 -9.69
CA ALA A 24 30.41 30.96 -8.59
C ALA A 24 30.70 29.87 -7.54
N THR A 25 30.01 28.73 -7.57
CA THR A 25 30.38 27.54 -6.78
C THR A 25 31.41 26.66 -7.51
N ILE A 26 31.76 26.98 -8.76
CA ILE A 26 32.77 26.27 -9.56
C ILE A 26 34.14 26.95 -9.35
N ASN A 27 35.11 26.16 -8.91
CA ASN A 27 36.51 26.54 -8.75
C ASN A 27 37.20 26.74 -10.11
N ALA A 28 38.36 27.39 -10.10
CA ALA A 28 39.14 27.66 -11.32
C ALA A 28 39.59 26.40 -12.10
N ASP A 29 39.63 25.23 -11.45
CA ASP A 29 39.92 23.93 -12.07
C ASP A 29 38.70 23.24 -12.69
N GLY A 30 37.48 23.75 -12.44
CA GLY A 30 36.21 23.18 -12.86
C GLY A 30 35.47 22.35 -11.79
N SER A 31 36.04 22.15 -10.60
CA SER A 31 35.35 21.43 -9.51
C SER A 31 34.31 22.32 -8.80
N PHE A 32 33.15 21.78 -8.42
CA PHE A 32 32.29 22.43 -7.43
C PHE A 32 32.96 22.44 -6.04
N ASN A 33 32.99 23.60 -5.39
CA ASN A 33 33.74 23.87 -4.16
C ASN A 33 33.20 23.21 -2.89
N ASN A 34 31.99 22.64 -2.95
CA ASN A 34 31.25 22.04 -1.84
C ASN A 34 30.81 20.59 -2.15
N ILE A 35 31.53 19.90 -3.05
CA ILE A 35 31.40 18.46 -3.28
C ILE A 35 32.67 17.79 -2.76
N ASP A 36 32.53 16.73 -1.97
CA ASP A 36 33.67 15.85 -1.64
C ASP A 36 33.85 14.80 -2.74
N TYR A 37 34.81 15.01 -3.63
CA TYR A 37 35.13 14.08 -4.70
C TYR A 37 35.83 12.80 -4.23
N LYS A 38 36.17 12.68 -2.94
CA LYS A 38 36.61 11.42 -2.33
C LYS A 38 35.42 10.57 -1.87
N ASP A 39 34.23 11.17 -1.76
CA ASP A 39 33.02 10.41 -1.53
C ASP A 39 32.56 9.72 -2.82
N THR A 40 31.97 8.54 -2.68
CA THR A 40 31.63 7.71 -3.84
C THR A 40 30.50 8.33 -4.68
N GLU A 41 29.67 9.17 -4.06
CA GLU A 41 28.60 9.95 -4.71
C GLU A 41 29.10 11.27 -5.34
N GLY A 42 30.33 11.72 -5.07
CA GLY A 42 30.79 13.07 -5.47
C GLY A 42 30.82 13.32 -6.99
N CYS A 43 31.21 12.30 -7.77
CA CYS A 43 31.14 12.39 -9.24
C CYS A 43 29.69 12.39 -9.77
N MET A 44 28.79 11.64 -9.12
CA MET A 44 27.37 11.64 -9.46
C MET A 44 26.76 13.02 -9.20
N GLU A 45 26.99 13.60 -8.02
CA GLU A 45 26.49 14.92 -7.64
C GLU A 45 26.99 16.03 -8.58
N HIS A 46 28.28 15.99 -8.96
CA HIS A 46 28.82 16.93 -9.96
C HIS A 46 28.04 16.85 -11.27
N GLY A 47 27.80 15.65 -11.79
CA GLY A 47 27.05 15.46 -13.03
C GLY A 47 25.62 15.99 -12.93
N GLU A 48 24.95 15.81 -11.80
CA GLU A 48 23.58 16.33 -11.62
C GLU A 48 23.56 17.86 -11.69
N ARG A 49 24.47 18.52 -10.97
CA ARG A 49 24.56 19.99 -10.94
C ARG A 49 24.98 20.55 -12.30
N LEU A 50 25.93 19.91 -12.97
CA LEU A 50 26.38 20.30 -14.31
C LEU A 50 25.27 20.12 -15.36
N SER A 51 24.57 18.98 -15.36
CA SER A 51 23.42 18.75 -16.26
C SER A 51 22.28 19.74 -16.01
N LYS A 52 22.01 20.13 -14.76
CA LYS A 52 21.04 21.19 -14.41
C LYS A 52 21.50 22.57 -14.92
N LEU A 53 22.79 22.92 -14.78
CA LEU A 53 23.34 24.17 -15.31
C LEU A 53 23.31 24.24 -16.84
N ILE A 54 23.55 23.13 -17.53
CA ILE A 54 23.45 23.02 -18.99
C ILE A 54 21.99 23.16 -19.45
N GLN A 55 21.04 22.56 -18.74
CA GLN A 55 19.61 22.78 -18.98
C GLN A 55 19.22 24.25 -18.81
N ALA A 56 19.70 24.91 -17.75
CA ALA A 56 19.48 26.35 -17.56
C ALA A 56 20.17 27.20 -18.66
N TYR A 57 21.29 26.78 -19.23
CA TYR A 57 21.91 27.47 -20.36
C TYR A 57 21.08 27.37 -21.66
N TYR A 58 20.44 26.23 -21.92
CA TYR A 58 19.69 25.98 -23.16
C TYR A 58 18.21 26.33 -23.12
N LEU A 59 17.55 26.17 -21.97
CA LEU A 59 16.12 26.39 -21.83
C LEU A 59 15.85 27.82 -21.35
N ASN A 60 15.03 28.58 -22.09
CA ASN A 60 14.57 29.90 -21.65
C ASN A 60 13.47 29.78 -20.59
N LEU A 61 13.78 29.12 -19.46
CA LEU A 61 12.89 28.92 -18.33
C LEU A 61 12.68 30.25 -17.60
N THR A 62 11.67 31.01 -18.04
CA THR A 62 11.14 32.11 -17.24
C THR A 62 10.10 31.52 -16.29
N VAL A 63 10.45 31.38 -15.01
CA VAL A 63 9.53 30.98 -13.94
C VAL A 63 9.32 32.18 -13.03
N ASP A 64 8.06 32.57 -12.81
CA ASP A 64 7.69 33.56 -11.78
C ASP A 64 8.46 34.89 -11.80
N TYR A 65 8.69 35.45 -13.00
CA TYR A 65 9.39 36.71 -13.22
C TYR A 65 10.88 36.72 -12.80
N ILE A 66 11.49 35.55 -12.59
CA ILE A 66 12.94 35.42 -12.47
C ILE A 66 13.51 35.23 -13.88
N GLU A 67 14.29 36.20 -14.35
CA GLU A 67 15.06 36.06 -15.59
C GLU A 67 16.13 34.97 -15.43
N ASN A 68 16.20 34.06 -16.40
CA ASN A 68 17.24 33.04 -16.44
C ASN A 68 18.56 33.64 -16.95
N TYR A 69 19.35 34.22 -16.03
CA TYR A 69 20.66 34.82 -16.34
C TYR A 69 21.70 33.84 -16.94
N PHE A 70 21.44 32.53 -16.90
CA PHE A 70 22.30 31.50 -17.50
C PHE A 70 22.01 31.29 -19.00
N TYR A 71 20.80 31.61 -19.47
CA TYR A 71 20.33 31.34 -20.82
C TYR A 71 21.27 31.95 -21.88
N GLN A 72 21.86 31.09 -22.72
CA GLN A 72 22.83 31.42 -23.76
C GLN A 72 24.05 32.27 -23.28
N ASN A 73 24.29 32.35 -21.97
CA ASN A 73 25.32 33.22 -21.40
C ASN A 73 26.73 32.67 -21.65
N ALA A 74 27.55 33.43 -22.38
CA ALA A 74 28.91 33.02 -22.76
C ALA A 74 29.86 32.81 -21.57
N SER A 75 29.66 33.51 -20.45
CA SER A 75 30.45 33.29 -19.22
C SER A 75 30.03 32.00 -18.52
N THR A 76 28.72 31.70 -18.49
CA THR A 76 28.22 30.40 -17.99
C THR A 76 28.78 29.23 -18.79
N TRP A 77 28.82 29.33 -20.13
CA TRP A 77 29.38 28.26 -20.96
C TRP A 77 30.87 28.01 -20.70
N LYS A 78 31.67 29.05 -20.39
CA LYS A 78 33.07 28.86 -20.00
C LYS A 78 33.21 28.02 -18.73
N TRP A 79 32.35 28.24 -17.75
CA TRP A 79 32.33 27.45 -16.51
C TRP A 79 31.81 26.02 -16.75
N ILE A 80 30.77 25.84 -17.57
CA ILE A 80 30.30 24.51 -18.02
C ILE A 80 31.44 23.73 -18.69
N ALA A 81 32.17 24.34 -19.62
CA ALA A 81 33.28 23.71 -20.32
C ALA A 81 34.44 23.34 -19.36
N LYS A 82 34.75 24.22 -18.39
CA LYS A 82 35.71 23.89 -17.32
C LYS A 82 35.25 22.75 -16.42
N SER A 83 33.96 22.70 -16.07
CA SER A 83 33.36 21.61 -15.31
C SER A 83 33.53 20.27 -16.05
N TRP A 84 33.28 20.25 -17.36
CA TRP A 84 33.53 19.07 -18.20
C TRP A 84 35.01 18.68 -18.25
N GLU A 85 35.93 19.62 -18.41
CA GLU A 85 37.37 19.34 -18.35
C GLU A 85 37.79 18.73 -17.00
N PHE A 86 37.20 19.19 -15.90
CA PHE A 86 37.46 18.62 -14.57
C PHE A 86 37.04 17.16 -14.47
N VAL A 87 35.78 16.82 -14.80
CA VAL A 87 35.31 15.41 -14.70
C VAL A 87 35.95 14.49 -15.72
N ALA A 88 36.37 15.01 -16.89
CA ALA A 88 37.10 14.23 -17.87
C ALA A 88 38.52 13.88 -17.41
N TYR A 89 39.27 14.84 -16.85
CA TYR A 89 40.73 14.72 -16.72
C TYR A 89 41.29 14.79 -15.29
N SER A 90 40.51 15.29 -14.32
CA SER A 90 41.00 15.65 -12.97
C SER A 90 40.21 15.01 -11.82
N ALA A 91 38.93 14.69 -12.03
CA ALA A 91 38.13 14.02 -11.02
C ALA A 91 38.65 12.58 -10.76
N PRO A 92 38.57 12.08 -9.51
CA PRO A 92 38.92 10.70 -9.19
C PRO A 92 38.16 9.67 -10.03
N ASP A 93 38.72 8.46 -10.16
CA ASP A 93 38.03 7.34 -10.80
C ASP A 93 36.84 6.89 -9.95
N VAL A 94 35.73 6.56 -10.63
CA VAL A 94 34.47 6.20 -9.97
C VAL A 94 34.58 4.75 -9.48
N THR A 95 35.06 4.63 -8.25
CA THR A 95 35.18 3.35 -7.52
C THR A 95 34.20 3.39 -6.34
N ASP A 96 33.23 2.48 -6.31
CA ASP A 96 32.23 2.42 -5.24
C ASP A 96 31.99 0.98 -4.77
N TRP A 97 31.77 0.83 -3.46
CA TRP A 97 31.24 -0.39 -2.84
C TRP A 97 29.75 -0.59 -3.20
N ASN A 98 29.03 0.49 -3.48
CA ASN A 98 27.68 0.47 -4.03
C ASN A 98 27.72 0.51 -5.58
N TRP A 99 27.51 -0.64 -6.20
CA TRP A 99 27.48 -0.78 -7.67
C TRP A 99 26.50 0.18 -8.36
N TRP A 100 25.42 0.59 -7.68
CA TRP A 100 24.38 1.45 -8.25
C TRP A 100 24.91 2.85 -8.56
N THR A 101 25.73 3.44 -7.69
CA THR A 101 26.28 4.80 -7.90
C THR A 101 27.19 4.84 -9.12
N ALA A 102 28.01 3.79 -9.30
CA ALA A 102 28.89 3.65 -10.44
C ALA A 102 28.12 3.37 -11.73
N GLN A 103 27.25 2.36 -11.76
CA GLN A 103 26.67 1.82 -13.00
C GLN A 103 25.30 2.41 -13.41
N ILE A 104 24.64 3.14 -12.52
CA ILE A 104 23.38 3.83 -12.79
C ILE A 104 23.51 5.31 -12.43
N GLY A 105 23.85 5.64 -11.17
CA GLY A 105 23.84 7.01 -10.65
C GLY A 105 24.68 7.99 -11.47
N THR A 106 25.95 7.65 -11.71
CA THR A 106 26.89 8.53 -12.42
C THR A 106 26.57 8.68 -13.92
N PRO A 107 26.31 7.61 -14.70
CA PRO A 107 25.79 7.74 -16.07
C PRO A 107 24.45 8.51 -16.14
N ARG A 108 23.55 8.29 -15.18
CA ARG A 108 22.27 9.00 -15.04
C ARG A 108 22.46 10.50 -14.80
N SER A 109 23.49 10.90 -14.06
CA SER A 109 23.71 12.31 -13.77
C SER A 109 24.33 13.06 -14.96
N PHE A 110 25.13 12.39 -15.79
CA PHE A 110 25.80 13.02 -16.95
C PHE A 110 25.03 13.00 -18.27
N TRP A 111 24.12 12.04 -18.54
CA TRP A 111 23.59 11.84 -19.91
C TRP A 111 22.95 13.10 -20.52
N GLN A 112 22.12 13.84 -19.77
CA GLN A 112 21.44 15.04 -20.29
C GLN A 112 22.43 16.14 -20.67
N GLY A 113 23.33 16.48 -19.76
CA GLY A 113 24.34 17.49 -20.00
C GLY A 113 25.25 17.12 -21.17
N LEU A 114 25.66 15.85 -21.25
CA LEU A 114 26.58 15.38 -22.29
C LEU A 114 25.92 15.37 -23.66
N PHE A 115 24.67 14.89 -23.77
CA PHE A 115 23.88 14.96 -25.00
C PHE A 115 23.73 16.40 -25.50
N LEU A 116 23.34 17.32 -24.61
CA LEU A 116 23.18 18.75 -24.92
C LEU A 116 24.51 19.49 -25.18
N SER A 117 25.65 18.94 -24.77
CA SER A 117 26.98 19.54 -25.01
C SER A 117 27.64 19.09 -26.32
N ARG A 118 27.06 18.12 -27.04
CA ARG A 118 27.60 17.61 -28.31
C ARG A 118 27.77 18.74 -29.33
N GLY A 119 28.96 18.83 -29.94
CA GLY A 119 29.33 19.90 -30.88
C GLY A 119 29.55 21.29 -30.25
N LYS A 120 29.44 21.43 -28.93
CA LYS A 120 29.72 22.68 -28.19
C LYS A 120 30.90 22.58 -27.23
N ILE A 121 31.31 21.37 -26.87
CA ILE A 121 32.65 21.04 -26.39
C ILE A 121 33.46 20.39 -27.51
N SER A 122 34.80 20.42 -27.42
CA SER A 122 35.67 19.81 -28.42
C SER A 122 35.49 18.29 -28.47
N ASP A 123 35.56 17.69 -29.67
CA ASP A 123 35.45 16.23 -29.88
C ASP A 123 36.37 15.44 -28.95
N LYS A 124 37.64 15.85 -28.79
CA LYS A 124 38.58 15.23 -27.84
C LYS A 124 38.06 15.13 -26.40
N LEU A 125 37.35 16.15 -25.91
CA LEU A 125 36.75 16.16 -24.58
C LEU A 125 35.50 15.27 -24.54
N TYR A 126 34.70 15.31 -25.60
CA TYR A 126 33.52 14.45 -25.76
C TYR A 126 33.90 12.97 -25.75
N ASP A 127 34.86 12.58 -26.59
CA ASP A 127 35.39 11.21 -26.70
C ASP A 127 35.97 10.72 -25.36
N HIS A 128 36.62 11.61 -24.59
CA HIS A 128 37.14 11.26 -23.27
C HIS A 128 36.02 11.00 -22.27
N MET A 129 34.95 11.81 -22.30
CA MET A 129 33.75 11.59 -21.46
C MET A 129 33.04 10.28 -21.82
N ILE A 130 32.90 9.96 -23.10
CA ILE A 130 32.36 8.67 -23.55
C ILE A 130 33.25 7.53 -23.08
N LYS A 131 34.56 7.63 -23.26
CA LYS A 131 35.49 6.60 -22.80
C LYS A 131 35.33 6.34 -21.29
N ARG A 132 35.36 7.39 -20.48
CA ARG A 132 35.37 7.34 -19.01
C ARG A 132 34.05 6.91 -18.39
N TYR A 133 32.90 7.31 -18.94
CA TYR A 133 31.60 7.11 -18.30
C TYR A 133 30.63 6.20 -19.08
N TRP A 134 30.96 5.82 -20.32
CA TRP A 134 30.09 5.01 -21.20
C TRP A 134 30.81 3.83 -21.87
N THR A 135 32.11 3.62 -21.64
CA THR A 135 32.82 2.42 -22.11
C THR A 135 33.67 1.72 -21.04
N ASP A 136 34.02 2.40 -19.95
CA ASP A 136 34.71 1.78 -18.83
C ASP A 136 33.76 0.83 -18.09
N ALA A 137 34.11 -0.45 -18.02
CA ALA A 137 33.24 -1.48 -17.42
C ALA A 137 33.00 -1.30 -15.91
N GLN A 138 33.77 -0.48 -15.19
CA GLN A 138 33.47 -0.14 -13.80
C GLN A 138 32.25 0.78 -13.69
N VAL A 139 32.08 1.69 -14.66
CA VAL A 139 31.07 2.76 -14.68
C VAL A 139 29.91 2.45 -15.63
N TRP A 140 30.18 1.70 -16.69
CA TRP A 140 29.20 1.31 -17.70
C TRP A 140 29.52 -0.07 -18.30
N ASN A 141 29.14 -1.14 -17.59
CA ASN A 141 29.23 -2.49 -18.12
C ASN A 141 28.03 -2.81 -19.02
N ILE A 142 28.20 -2.82 -20.34
CA ILE A 142 27.11 -3.04 -21.30
C ILE A 142 26.34 -4.34 -21.07
N SER A 143 27.01 -5.39 -20.58
CA SER A 143 26.46 -6.75 -20.38
C SER A 143 25.48 -6.89 -19.21
N THR A 144 25.33 -5.87 -18.37
CA THR A 144 24.35 -5.91 -17.27
C THR A 144 22.91 -5.74 -17.74
N ILE A 145 22.71 -5.29 -18.98
CA ILE A 145 21.38 -5.21 -19.60
C ILE A 145 20.95 -6.60 -20.13
N ASP A 146 21.86 -7.56 -20.28
CA ASP A 146 21.60 -8.87 -20.89
C ASP A 146 20.91 -9.86 -19.91
N GLY A 147 19.81 -9.43 -19.29
CA GLY A 147 18.94 -10.26 -18.44
C GLY A 147 19.40 -10.44 -16.99
N LYS A 148 20.41 -9.71 -16.52
CA LYS A 148 20.93 -9.76 -15.12
C LYS A 148 20.41 -8.62 -14.22
N MET A 149 19.44 -7.87 -14.71
CA MET A 149 18.77 -6.78 -14.01
C MET A 149 17.29 -6.79 -14.38
N SER A 150 16.48 -6.27 -13.46
CA SER A 150 15.02 -6.23 -13.54
C SER A 150 14.50 -4.89 -13.05
N ALA A 151 13.21 -4.63 -13.29
CA ALA A 151 12.47 -3.55 -12.65
C ALA A 151 13.15 -2.18 -12.78
N SER A 152 13.21 -1.39 -11.71
CA SER A 152 13.77 -0.02 -11.74
C SER A 152 15.22 0.04 -12.22
N ASN A 153 16.01 -1.00 -11.96
CA ASN A 153 17.40 -1.06 -12.38
C ASN A 153 17.49 -1.29 -13.90
N LEU A 154 16.74 -2.26 -14.43
CA LEU A 154 16.59 -2.46 -15.88
C LEU A 154 16.04 -1.21 -16.57
N ALA A 155 15.04 -0.54 -15.97
CA ALA A 155 14.43 0.66 -16.53
C ALA A 155 15.43 1.82 -16.68
N ASN A 156 16.23 2.08 -15.65
CA ASN A 156 17.29 3.10 -15.73
C ASN A 156 18.38 2.70 -16.73
N ARG A 157 18.86 1.44 -16.68
CA ARG A 157 19.93 0.96 -17.57
C ARG A 157 19.48 0.94 -19.04
N GLY A 158 18.29 0.43 -19.34
CA GLY A 158 17.72 0.39 -20.68
C GLY A 158 17.52 1.77 -21.28
N PHE A 159 16.96 2.71 -20.51
CA PHE A 159 16.81 4.11 -20.93
C PHE A 159 18.17 4.75 -21.26
N LEU A 160 19.15 4.64 -20.37
CA LEU A 160 20.50 5.16 -20.58
C LEU A 160 21.24 4.44 -21.73
N GLY A 161 20.99 3.14 -21.90
CA GLY A 161 21.55 2.31 -22.98
C GLY A 161 21.01 2.63 -24.37
N LEU A 162 19.87 3.32 -24.49
CA LEU A 162 19.47 3.95 -25.77
C LEU A 162 20.34 5.18 -26.06
N PHE A 163 20.58 6.03 -25.04
CA PHE A 163 21.43 7.23 -25.20
C PHE A 163 22.90 6.90 -25.50
N GLU A 164 23.42 5.82 -24.93
CA GLU A 164 24.72 5.23 -25.28
C GLU A 164 24.93 5.10 -26.79
N THR A 165 23.93 4.59 -27.52
CA THR A 165 24.05 4.36 -28.97
C THR A 165 24.08 5.66 -29.79
N PHE A 166 23.49 6.76 -29.30
CA PHE A 166 23.66 8.07 -29.92
C PHE A 166 25.09 8.60 -29.78
N TYR A 167 25.85 8.12 -28.79
CA TYR A 167 27.25 8.52 -28.56
C TYR A 167 28.26 7.66 -29.33
N GLN A 168 28.03 6.36 -29.47
CA GLN A 168 29.01 5.39 -29.98
C GLN A 168 28.94 5.11 -31.50
N SER A 169 28.28 5.98 -32.28
CA SER A 169 28.07 5.94 -33.75
C SER A 169 26.86 5.13 -34.26
N GLU A 170 26.44 5.47 -35.49
CA GLU A 170 25.23 4.97 -36.14
C GLU A 170 25.33 3.46 -36.47
N GLY A 171 24.32 2.68 -36.09
CA GLY A 171 24.20 1.27 -36.46
C GLY A 171 23.83 0.30 -35.32
N GLN A 172 23.95 0.71 -34.05
CA GLN A 172 23.66 -0.18 -32.90
C GLN A 172 22.32 0.09 -32.20
N PHE A 173 21.62 1.19 -32.53
CA PHE A 173 20.35 1.56 -31.88
C PHE A 173 19.29 0.45 -32.03
N SER A 174 19.12 -0.08 -33.24
CA SER A 174 18.09 -1.07 -33.56
C SER A 174 18.26 -2.37 -32.76
N ASP A 175 19.48 -2.91 -32.69
CA ASP A 175 19.80 -4.11 -31.92
C ASP A 175 19.61 -3.86 -30.42
N ARG A 176 20.10 -2.72 -29.91
CA ARG A 176 19.98 -2.35 -28.49
C ARG A 176 18.52 -2.18 -28.06
N ARG A 177 17.71 -1.54 -28.91
CA ARG A 177 16.26 -1.41 -28.74
C ARG A 177 15.60 -2.78 -28.75
N ASN A 178 15.90 -3.64 -29.71
CA ASN A 178 15.28 -4.96 -29.80
C ASN A 178 15.58 -5.85 -28.58
N SER A 179 16.83 -5.89 -28.11
CA SER A 179 17.18 -6.59 -26.87
C SER A 179 16.45 -6.04 -25.64
N LEU A 180 16.32 -4.71 -25.53
CA LEU A 180 15.53 -4.09 -24.47
C LEU A 180 14.06 -4.53 -24.52
N ILE A 181 13.43 -4.48 -25.70
CA ILE A 181 12.01 -4.81 -25.86
C ILE A 181 11.69 -6.27 -25.57
N GLU A 182 12.56 -7.22 -25.92
CA GLU A 182 12.35 -8.62 -25.52
C GLU A 182 12.43 -8.80 -24.00
N LEU A 183 13.30 -8.06 -23.32
CA LEU A 183 13.31 -8.03 -21.85
C LEU A 183 12.04 -7.39 -21.26
N LEU A 184 11.50 -6.34 -21.89
CA LEU A 184 10.24 -5.71 -21.45
C LEU A 184 9.03 -6.61 -21.68
N LYS A 185 8.98 -7.36 -22.79
CA LYS A 185 7.97 -8.41 -23.00
C LYS A 185 8.06 -9.48 -21.91
N HIS A 186 9.28 -9.87 -21.53
CA HIS A 186 9.51 -10.83 -20.46
C HIS A 186 9.06 -10.32 -19.08
N GLU A 187 9.28 -9.03 -18.79
CA GLU A 187 8.88 -8.40 -17.53
C GLU A 187 7.38 -8.04 -17.47
N ILE A 188 6.81 -7.47 -18.53
CA ILE A 188 5.44 -6.91 -18.53
C ILE A 188 4.40 -7.94 -18.97
N ILE A 189 4.59 -8.58 -20.14
CA ILE A 189 3.62 -9.53 -20.71
C ILE A 189 3.71 -10.87 -19.99
N ASN A 190 4.92 -11.42 -19.91
CA ASN A 190 5.16 -12.72 -19.30
C ASN A 190 5.26 -12.65 -17.77
N LYS A 191 5.35 -11.45 -17.18
CA LYS A 191 5.43 -11.22 -15.72
C LYS A 191 6.49 -12.09 -15.06
N ALA A 192 7.64 -12.23 -15.73
CA ALA A 192 8.66 -13.26 -15.48
C ALA A 192 10.05 -12.67 -15.25
N ALA A 193 10.14 -11.40 -14.87
CA ALA A 193 11.38 -10.66 -14.74
C ALA A 193 12.43 -11.32 -13.81
N TYR A 194 13.69 -10.91 -13.98
CA TYR A 194 14.84 -11.48 -13.30
C TYR A 194 14.67 -11.46 -11.76
N GLN A 195 14.94 -12.59 -11.12
CA GLN A 195 14.69 -12.83 -9.67
C GLN A 195 13.24 -12.57 -9.21
N GLY A 196 12.30 -12.53 -10.16
CA GLY A 196 10.91 -12.15 -9.94
C GLY A 196 10.72 -10.71 -9.45
N GLU A 197 11.75 -9.87 -9.53
CA GLU A 197 11.61 -8.44 -9.29
C GLU A 197 11.01 -7.79 -10.55
N GLY A 198 9.98 -6.97 -10.43
CA GLY A 198 9.29 -6.36 -11.56
C GLY A 198 7.77 -6.43 -11.42
N VAL A 199 7.07 -6.41 -12.56
CA VAL A 199 5.60 -6.47 -12.61
C VAL A 199 5.09 -7.86 -12.21
N GLY A 200 4.31 -7.90 -11.13
CA GLY A 200 3.61 -9.09 -10.65
C GLY A 200 2.29 -9.37 -11.36
N PRO A 201 1.70 -10.55 -11.14
CA PRO A 201 0.46 -10.99 -11.80
C PRO A 201 -0.73 -10.08 -11.51
N ASP A 202 -0.74 -9.44 -10.34
CA ASP A 202 -1.68 -8.42 -9.87
C ASP A 202 -1.30 -6.98 -10.30
N TYR A 203 -0.38 -6.82 -11.26
CA TYR A 203 0.14 -5.56 -11.80
C TYR A 203 0.93 -4.67 -10.82
N CYS A 204 1.12 -5.09 -9.58
CA CYS A 204 1.98 -4.38 -8.64
C CYS A 204 3.46 -4.66 -8.91
N ILE A 205 4.35 -3.79 -8.42
CA ILE A 205 5.78 -3.91 -8.68
C ILE A 205 6.47 -4.41 -7.42
N HIS A 206 7.08 -5.59 -7.52
CA HIS A 206 7.81 -6.24 -6.43
C HIS A 206 9.32 -6.11 -6.65
N ILE A 207 10.08 -5.59 -5.68
CA ILE A 207 11.53 -5.29 -5.83
C ILE A 207 12.26 -5.60 -4.53
N HIS A 208 13.52 -6.04 -4.59
CA HIS A 208 14.29 -6.55 -3.45
C HIS A 208 13.63 -7.78 -2.79
N ASN A 209 13.10 -8.69 -3.61
CA ASN A 209 12.51 -9.94 -3.14
C ASN A 209 13.51 -10.75 -2.31
N ILE A 210 13.04 -11.55 -1.36
CA ILE A 210 13.89 -12.43 -0.56
C ILE A 210 13.94 -13.83 -1.18
N HIS A 211 15.13 -14.43 -1.18
CA HIS A 211 15.39 -15.78 -1.71
C HIS A 211 15.98 -16.70 -0.63
N GLU A 212 15.37 -17.87 -0.40
CA GLU A 212 15.96 -18.94 0.43
C GLU A 212 17.07 -19.68 -0.34
N GLY A 213 18.29 -19.16 -0.31
CA GLY A 213 19.50 -19.91 -0.66
C GLY A 213 19.74 -20.25 -2.13
N VAL A 214 18.91 -19.73 -3.05
CA VAL A 214 19.06 -19.91 -4.51
C VAL A 214 19.02 -18.54 -5.19
N TRP A 215 19.95 -18.26 -6.10
CA TRP A 215 20.05 -16.96 -6.80
C TRP A 215 19.38 -16.95 -8.18
N GLU A 216 19.23 -18.13 -8.80
CA GLU A 216 18.48 -18.36 -10.03
C GLU A 216 17.20 -19.11 -9.67
N VAL A 217 16.19 -18.38 -9.20
CA VAL A 217 14.91 -18.97 -8.77
C VAL A 217 13.80 -18.65 -9.76
N PRO A 218 13.07 -19.67 -10.25
CA PRO A 218 11.80 -19.45 -10.92
C PRO A 218 10.85 -18.64 -10.03
N TYR A 219 10.00 -17.82 -10.65
CA TYR A 219 9.02 -16.92 -10.02
C TYR A 219 8.07 -17.58 -8.99
N TYR A 220 8.12 -18.91 -8.86
CA TYR A 220 7.22 -19.74 -8.08
C TYR A 220 7.92 -20.78 -7.19
N SER A 221 9.20 -20.57 -6.85
CA SER A 221 9.80 -21.33 -5.75
C SER A 221 9.14 -20.97 -4.42
N SER A 222 8.99 -21.94 -3.50
CA SER A 222 8.72 -21.71 -2.08
C SER A 222 9.75 -20.79 -1.39
N HIS A 223 10.87 -20.55 -2.08
CA HIS A 223 12.00 -19.76 -1.64
C HIS A 223 11.88 -18.27 -2.01
N LEU A 224 10.90 -17.85 -2.84
CA LEU A 224 10.71 -16.46 -3.26
C LEU A 224 9.67 -15.75 -2.38
N ARG A 225 10.04 -14.60 -1.81
CA ARG A 225 9.11 -13.73 -1.07
C ARG A 225 9.10 -12.30 -1.62
N ARG A 226 7.92 -11.81 -1.98
CA ARG A 226 7.72 -10.54 -2.71
C ARG A 226 7.61 -9.32 -1.80
N MET A 227 8.32 -8.24 -2.13
CA MET A 227 8.16 -6.92 -1.46
C MET A 227 7.52 -5.92 -2.42
N ILE A 228 6.30 -5.48 -2.14
CA ILE A 228 5.64 -4.41 -2.90
C ILE A 228 6.39 -3.08 -2.71
N TYR A 229 6.71 -2.39 -3.80
CA TYR A 229 7.62 -1.23 -3.80
C TYR A 229 7.21 -0.11 -4.79
N ASN A 230 5.92 -0.06 -5.15
CA ASN A 230 5.34 0.87 -6.11
C ASN A 230 5.69 2.35 -5.84
N GLY A 231 5.58 2.80 -4.58
CA GLY A 231 5.83 4.19 -4.18
C GLY A 231 7.31 4.56 -4.04
N GLY A 232 8.21 3.59 -4.15
CA GLY A 232 9.67 3.78 -4.18
C GLY A 232 10.23 3.51 -5.57
N TYR A 233 10.86 2.35 -5.74
CA TYR A 233 11.47 1.94 -7.00
C TYR A 233 10.47 1.79 -8.16
N GLY A 234 9.21 1.41 -7.91
CA GLY A 234 8.17 1.32 -8.95
C GLY A 234 7.93 2.65 -9.66
N ALA A 235 8.09 3.77 -8.95
CA ALA A 235 8.04 5.11 -9.52
C ALA A 235 9.14 5.35 -10.58
N GLU A 236 10.38 4.93 -10.30
CA GLU A 236 11.48 5.05 -11.27
C GLU A 236 11.29 4.08 -12.45
N TYR A 237 10.78 2.87 -12.21
CA TYR A 237 10.40 1.94 -13.28
C TYR A 237 9.43 2.59 -14.27
N LEU A 238 8.27 3.06 -13.77
CA LEU A 238 7.23 3.66 -14.61
C LEU A 238 7.72 4.92 -15.32
N LYS A 239 8.40 5.84 -14.61
CA LYS A 239 8.92 7.07 -15.23
C LYS A 239 9.90 6.76 -16.36
N ARG A 240 10.87 5.85 -16.15
CA ARG A 240 11.89 5.52 -17.17
C ARG A 240 11.29 4.84 -18.39
N PHE A 241 10.36 3.89 -18.20
CA PHE A 241 9.70 3.26 -19.34
C PHE A 241 8.75 4.21 -20.07
N ALA A 242 8.01 5.08 -19.38
CA ALA A 242 7.24 6.12 -20.05
C ALA A 242 8.13 7.04 -20.92
N TYR A 243 9.31 7.43 -20.45
CA TYR A 243 10.28 8.16 -21.29
C TYR A 243 10.75 7.36 -22.52
N ILE A 244 10.93 6.04 -22.41
CA ILE A 244 11.28 5.18 -23.56
C ILE A 244 10.13 5.18 -24.57
N TYR A 245 8.90 4.93 -24.15
CA TYR A 245 7.73 4.96 -25.04
C TYR A 245 7.55 6.33 -25.72
N ILE A 246 7.77 7.44 -25.01
CA ILE A 246 7.73 8.80 -25.58
C ILE A 246 8.84 8.99 -26.63
N LEU A 247 10.07 8.54 -26.35
CA LEU A 247 11.22 8.68 -27.25
C LEU A 247 11.06 7.89 -28.56
N LEU A 248 10.42 6.73 -28.50
CA LEU A 248 10.20 5.85 -29.66
C LEU A 248 8.92 6.20 -30.45
N ARG A 249 8.02 7.03 -29.90
CA ARG A 249 6.74 7.39 -30.52
C ARG A 249 6.92 8.06 -31.89
N ASN A 250 6.12 7.64 -32.87
CA ASN A 250 6.16 8.10 -34.27
C ASN A 250 7.50 7.85 -34.99
N THR A 251 8.30 6.89 -34.52
CA THR A 251 9.51 6.40 -35.20
C THR A 251 9.31 4.97 -35.71
N GLU A 252 10.24 4.47 -36.54
CA GLU A 252 10.26 3.05 -36.96
C GLU A 252 10.49 2.07 -35.78
N TYR A 253 10.87 2.57 -34.61
CA TYR A 253 11.17 1.79 -33.40
C TYR A 253 10.02 1.73 -32.40
N GLN A 254 8.86 2.29 -32.70
CA GLN A 254 7.69 2.31 -31.81
C GLN A 254 7.21 0.89 -31.46
N GLU A 255 6.78 0.67 -30.22
CA GLU A 255 6.21 -0.59 -29.77
C GLU A 255 4.80 -0.88 -30.31
N ASP A 256 4.40 -2.14 -30.21
CA ASP A 256 3.02 -2.55 -30.44
C ASP A 256 2.06 -2.08 -29.33
N GLU A 257 0.77 -2.06 -29.67
CA GLU A 257 -0.30 -1.57 -28.79
C GLU A 257 -0.55 -2.47 -27.57
N VAL A 258 -0.19 -3.77 -27.65
CA VAL A 258 -0.35 -4.72 -26.54
C VAL A 258 0.66 -4.43 -25.43
N MET A 259 1.92 -4.21 -25.80
CA MET A 259 2.98 -3.77 -24.90
C MET A 259 2.62 -2.45 -24.19
N LEU A 260 2.11 -1.47 -24.94
CA LEU A 260 1.67 -0.19 -24.38
C LEU A 260 0.48 -0.36 -23.43
N SER A 261 -0.51 -1.17 -23.80
CA SER A 261 -1.69 -1.44 -22.96
C SER A 261 -1.31 -2.11 -21.64
N GLU A 262 -0.48 -3.16 -21.67
CA GLU A 262 -0.05 -3.86 -20.46
C GLU A 262 0.85 -2.99 -19.57
N PHE A 263 1.70 -2.14 -20.15
CA PHE A 263 2.46 -1.15 -19.40
C PHE A 263 1.54 -0.14 -18.67
N ILE A 264 0.49 0.34 -19.34
CA ILE A 264 -0.49 1.24 -18.72
C ILE A 264 -1.40 0.51 -17.71
N ASN A 265 -1.61 -0.80 -17.85
CA ASN A 265 -2.26 -1.63 -16.83
C ASN A 265 -1.42 -1.72 -15.54
N CYS A 266 -0.09 -1.72 -15.62
CA CYS A 266 0.79 -1.61 -14.44
C CYS A 266 0.51 -0.32 -13.63
N PHE A 267 0.12 0.75 -14.32
CA PHE A 267 -0.26 2.02 -13.71
C PHE A 267 -1.69 1.99 -13.16
N LEU A 268 -2.67 1.58 -13.98
CA LEU A 268 -4.09 1.74 -13.67
C LEU A 268 -4.71 0.58 -12.86
N GLU A 269 -4.13 -0.61 -12.84
CA GLU A 269 -4.65 -1.73 -12.03
C GLU A 269 -3.95 -1.91 -10.67
N CYS A 270 -2.82 -1.22 -10.43
CA CYS A 270 -2.20 -1.19 -9.10
C CYS A 270 -1.80 0.23 -8.61
N HIS A 271 -0.96 0.98 -9.35
CA HIS A 271 -0.42 2.25 -8.80
C HIS A 271 -1.49 3.30 -8.46
N GLN A 272 -2.51 3.51 -9.30
CA GLN A 272 -3.58 4.48 -8.98
C GLN A 272 -4.44 4.06 -7.78
N TYR A 273 -4.48 2.77 -7.43
CA TYR A 273 -5.20 2.29 -6.25
C TYR A 273 -4.42 2.57 -4.96
N LEU A 274 -3.08 2.63 -5.01
CA LEU A 274 -2.22 2.84 -3.84
C LEU A 274 -2.10 4.31 -3.40
N VAL A 275 -2.99 5.21 -3.86
CA VAL A 275 -2.91 6.65 -3.55
C VAL A 275 -4.29 7.27 -3.36
N ARG A 276 -4.39 8.24 -2.44
CA ARG A 276 -5.49 9.20 -2.39
C ARG A 276 -4.93 10.58 -2.10
N GLY A 277 -5.30 11.56 -2.94
CA GLY A 277 -4.67 12.88 -2.91
C GLY A 277 -3.17 12.76 -3.16
N LYS A 278 -2.35 13.19 -2.19
CA LYS A 278 -0.89 13.09 -2.20
C LYS A 278 -0.37 12.00 -1.27
N THR A 279 -1.23 11.42 -0.43
CA THR A 279 -0.90 10.32 0.48
C THR A 279 -0.94 8.98 -0.25
N PHE A 280 0.22 8.33 -0.26
CA PHE A 280 0.42 6.99 -0.83
C PHE A 280 0.31 5.92 0.26
N GLU A 281 0.01 4.67 -0.12
CA GLU A 281 -0.03 3.55 0.83
C GLU A 281 1.37 3.32 1.46
N PRO A 282 1.52 3.43 2.79
CA PRO A 282 2.84 3.49 3.41
C PRO A 282 3.65 2.19 3.30
N SER A 283 3.01 1.01 3.32
CA SER A 283 3.74 -0.26 3.21
C SER A 283 4.37 -0.48 1.82
N ALA A 284 3.82 0.18 0.79
CA ALA A 284 4.28 0.12 -0.60
C ALA A 284 5.34 1.17 -0.98
N VAL A 285 5.81 2.01 -0.04
CA VAL A 285 7.02 2.87 -0.25
C VAL A 285 8.32 2.19 0.20
N GLY A 286 8.23 0.97 0.75
CA GLY A 286 9.38 0.22 1.27
C GLY A 286 10.12 0.97 2.38
N ARG A 287 11.46 0.94 2.36
CA ARG A 287 12.28 1.58 3.41
C ARG A 287 12.09 3.11 3.53
N ASN A 288 11.58 3.75 2.49
CA ASN A 288 11.47 5.21 2.43
C ASN A 288 10.35 5.79 3.30
N ILE A 289 9.58 4.94 4.01
CA ILE A 289 8.55 5.37 4.97
C ILE A 289 9.10 6.24 6.10
N ALA A 290 10.39 6.10 6.44
CA ALA A 290 11.05 6.87 7.49
C ALA A 290 11.65 8.21 7.01
N ASP A 291 11.47 8.59 5.74
CA ASP A 291 12.13 9.76 5.14
C ASP A 291 11.44 11.11 5.45
N ASP A 292 10.28 11.11 6.13
CA ASP A 292 9.51 12.32 6.54
C ASP A 292 8.96 13.18 5.37
N GLU A 293 9.02 12.68 4.13
CA GLU A 293 8.40 13.32 2.96
C GLU A 293 7.95 12.35 1.85
N ARG A 294 8.08 11.03 2.06
CA ARG A 294 7.81 10.04 1.01
C ARG A 294 6.31 9.73 0.91
N VAL A 295 5.63 9.57 2.03
CA VAL A 295 4.27 9.03 2.06
C VAL A 295 3.24 10.07 1.65
N THR A 296 3.31 11.27 2.21
CA THR A 296 2.34 12.38 2.02
C THR A 296 2.63 13.25 0.79
N TYR A 297 3.70 12.96 0.05
CA TYR A 297 4.08 13.76 -1.12
C TYR A 297 4.80 12.99 -2.22
N TRP A 298 6.06 12.58 -1.99
CA TRP A 298 6.92 12.18 -3.11
C TRP A 298 6.49 10.88 -3.79
N ALA A 299 5.98 9.89 -3.07
CA ALA A 299 5.51 8.65 -3.68
C ALA A 299 4.36 8.91 -4.66
N ALA A 300 3.35 9.68 -4.26
CA ALA A 300 2.24 10.06 -5.14
C ALA A 300 2.70 10.99 -6.29
N TYR A 301 3.56 11.97 -6.01
CA TYR A 301 4.11 12.85 -7.04
C TYR A 301 4.91 12.08 -8.10
N ASP A 302 5.87 11.25 -7.69
CA ASP A 302 6.77 10.52 -8.57
C ASP A 302 6.06 9.38 -9.32
N SER A 303 5.25 8.58 -8.63
CA SER A 303 4.69 7.34 -9.18
C SER A 303 3.31 7.50 -9.80
N VAL A 304 2.58 8.59 -9.47
CA VAL A 304 1.20 8.82 -9.94
C VAL A 304 1.13 10.08 -10.79
N TYR A 305 1.35 11.25 -10.22
CA TYR A 305 1.19 12.51 -10.95
C TYR A 305 2.13 12.61 -12.15
N LYS A 306 3.44 12.44 -11.94
CA LYS A 306 4.44 12.53 -13.00
C LYS A 306 4.36 11.39 -14.01
N VAL A 307 3.95 10.19 -13.58
CA VAL A 307 3.71 9.08 -14.52
C VAL A 307 2.51 9.39 -15.41
N ALA A 308 1.38 9.85 -14.86
CA ALA A 308 0.21 10.22 -15.66
C ALA A 308 0.52 11.35 -16.66
N GLU A 309 1.25 12.40 -16.26
CA GLU A 309 1.71 13.46 -17.18
C GLU A 309 2.61 12.95 -18.32
N LEU A 310 3.41 11.90 -18.09
CA LEU A 310 4.21 11.26 -19.13
C LEU A 310 3.34 10.37 -20.03
N LEU A 311 2.47 9.53 -19.45
CA LEU A 311 1.59 8.63 -20.20
C LEU A 311 0.59 9.38 -21.09
N LEU A 312 0.12 10.56 -20.68
CA LEU A 312 -0.74 11.41 -21.52
C LEU A 312 -0.07 11.84 -22.83
N GLN A 313 1.26 11.90 -22.89
CA GLN A 313 2.01 12.22 -24.11
C GLN A 313 2.03 11.06 -25.12
N LEU A 314 1.50 9.88 -24.76
CA LEU A 314 1.33 8.73 -25.64
C LEU A 314 -0.05 8.74 -26.34
N ASP A 315 -1.00 9.57 -25.88
CA ASP A 315 -2.37 9.70 -26.40
C ASP A 315 -3.18 8.39 -26.35
N PHE A 316 -3.03 7.64 -25.26
CA PHE A 316 -3.67 6.34 -25.03
C PHE A 316 -4.33 6.32 -23.64
N ARG A 317 -5.56 5.78 -23.52
CA ARG A 317 -6.40 5.78 -22.30
C ARG A 317 -6.51 7.16 -21.62
N LYS A 318 -6.60 8.21 -22.42
CA LYS A 318 -6.48 9.62 -22.01
C LYS A 318 -7.41 10.02 -20.85
N GLU A 319 -8.69 9.68 -20.92
CA GLU A 319 -9.69 10.06 -19.90
C GLU A 319 -9.37 9.47 -18.51
N GLU A 320 -8.94 8.21 -18.44
CA GLU A 320 -8.52 7.56 -17.19
C GLU A 320 -7.31 8.30 -16.56
N LEU A 321 -6.32 8.67 -17.39
CA LEU A 321 -5.12 9.39 -16.96
C LEU A 321 -5.43 10.84 -16.53
N GLU A 322 -6.31 11.55 -17.24
CA GLU A 322 -6.80 12.89 -16.86
C GLU A 322 -7.57 12.84 -15.53
N ASN A 323 -8.36 11.79 -15.30
CA ASN A 323 -9.04 11.55 -14.02
C ASN A 323 -8.05 11.30 -12.87
N VAL A 324 -6.97 10.54 -13.10
CA VAL A 324 -5.89 10.36 -12.10
C VAL A 324 -5.23 11.69 -11.74
N ILE A 325 -4.86 12.52 -12.74
CA ILE A 325 -4.29 13.85 -12.50
C ILE A 325 -5.26 14.74 -11.73
N THR A 326 -6.53 14.74 -12.11
CA THR A 326 -7.55 15.56 -11.45
C THR A 326 -7.69 15.18 -9.98
N ARG A 327 -7.70 13.87 -9.64
CA ARG A 327 -7.73 13.42 -8.24
C ARG A 327 -6.50 13.86 -7.45
N TYR A 328 -5.30 13.75 -8.03
CA TYR A 328 -4.07 14.18 -7.36
C TYR A 328 -4.08 15.70 -7.08
N GLN A 329 -4.40 16.51 -8.09
CA GLN A 329 -4.36 17.98 -7.99
C GLN A 329 -5.39 18.57 -7.02
N ASN A 330 -6.51 17.86 -6.77
CA ASN A 330 -7.60 18.31 -5.90
C ASN A 330 -7.62 17.59 -4.53
N ASN A 331 -6.55 16.86 -4.17
CA ASN A 331 -6.48 16.04 -2.95
C ASN A 331 -7.61 14.97 -2.83
N GLY A 332 -8.22 14.57 -3.94
CA GLY A 332 -9.40 13.73 -3.98
C GLY A 332 -10.28 13.96 -5.23
N PRO A 333 -11.36 13.18 -5.40
CA PRO A 333 -12.28 13.37 -6.52
C PRO A 333 -13.09 14.67 -6.39
N THR A 334 -13.27 15.37 -7.51
CA THR A 334 -14.12 16.58 -7.57
C THR A 334 -15.57 16.28 -7.94
N SER A 335 -15.86 15.04 -8.34
CA SER A 335 -17.19 14.54 -8.71
C SER A 335 -17.24 13.01 -8.57
N ALA A 336 -18.43 12.42 -8.71
CA ALA A 336 -18.54 10.96 -8.87
C ALA A 336 -17.88 10.45 -10.18
N SER A 337 -17.84 11.27 -11.24
CA SER A 337 -17.37 10.85 -12.57
C SER A 337 -15.85 10.64 -12.68
N ASN A 338 -15.06 11.31 -11.83
CA ASN A 338 -13.61 11.15 -11.77
C ASN A 338 -13.14 10.41 -10.51
N ALA A 339 -14.07 9.89 -9.70
CA ALA A 339 -13.75 9.07 -8.54
C ALA A 339 -13.20 7.71 -8.96
N LEU A 340 -12.12 7.27 -8.31
CA LEU A 340 -11.80 5.86 -8.25
C LEU A 340 -12.75 5.23 -7.23
N ILE A 341 -13.48 4.20 -7.61
CA ILE A 341 -14.41 3.48 -6.75
C ILE A 341 -14.21 1.98 -6.99
N GLY A 342 -14.20 1.21 -5.90
CA GLY A 342 -14.20 -0.24 -5.94
C GLY A 342 -13.13 -0.88 -5.06
N ASN A 343 -12.92 -2.17 -5.25
CA ASN A 343 -12.00 -2.98 -4.46
C ASN A 343 -11.01 -3.72 -5.37
N ARG A 344 -9.82 -3.98 -4.84
CA ARG A 344 -8.76 -4.78 -5.48
C ARG A 344 -8.11 -5.69 -4.44
N GLY A 345 -8.24 -7.00 -4.64
CA GLY A 345 -7.41 -8.00 -3.98
C GLY A 345 -6.08 -8.16 -4.71
N LEU A 346 -5.01 -7.56 -4.19
CA LEU A 346 -3.66 -7.64 -4.74
C LEU A 346 -3.01 -8.95 -4.26
N PHE A 347 -3.43 -10.03 -4.89
CA PHE A 347 -3.25 -11.41 -4.41
C PHE A 347 -1.80 -11.90 -4.39
N ALA A 348 -0.92 -11.40 -5.25
CA ALA A 348 0.51 -11.71 -5.19
C ALA A 348 1.27 -10.80 -4.22
N SER A 349 0.63 -9.71 -3.79
CA SER A 349 1.15 -8.70 -2.89
C SER A 349 0.71 -8.87 -1.43
N ASP A 350 -0.17 -9.83 -1.10
CA ASP A 350 -0.84 -9.97 0.22
C ASP A 350 -1.41 -8.62 0.74
N MET A 351 -2.15 -7.93 -0.13
CA MET A 351 -2.80 -6.66 0.18
C MET A 351 -4.23 -6.62 -0.37
N MET A 352 -5.14 -5.93 0.31
CA MET A 352 -6.40 -5.47 -0.27
C MET A 352 -6.43 -3.94 -0.27
N VAL A 353 -6.94 -3.34 -1.34
CA VAL A 353 -7.12 -1.89 -1.45
C VAL A 353 -8.57 -1.60 -1.84
N HIS A 354 -9.13 -0.53 -1.28
CA HIS A 354 -10.54 -0.21 -1.35
C HIS A 354 -10.72 1.31 -1.48
N HIS A 355 -11.46 1.74 -2.50
CA HIS A 355 -11.75 3.14 -2.77
C HIS A 355 -13.25 3.40 -2.77
N ARG A 356 -13.62 4.52 -2.18
CA ARG A 356 -14.95 5.11 -2.18
C ARG A 356 -14.83 6.62 -2.38
N LEU A 357 -15.96 7.27 -2.66
CA LEU A 357 -15.99 8.72 -2.91
C LEU A 357 -15.31 9.50 -1.77
N GLY A 358 -15.65 9.16 -0.52
CA GLY A 358 -15.13 9.81 0.68
C GLY A 358 -13.79 9.29 1.22
N TYR A 359 -13.30 8.10 0.84
CA TYR A 359 -12.10 7.52 1.45
C TYR A 359 -11.34 6.54 0.57
N MET A 360 -10.09 6.26 0.96
CA MET A 360 -9.30 5.10 0.55
C MET A 360 -8.92 4.34 1.81
N ALA A 361 -9.06 3.02 1.77
CA ALA A 361 -8.53 2.12 2.78
C ALA A 361 -7.71 0.99 2.15
N SER A 362 -6.75 0.45 2.88
CA SER A 362 -6.05 -0.77 2.49
C SER A 362 -5.64 -1.60 3.70
N VAL A 363 -5.56 -2.91 3.49
CA VAL A 363 -5.11 -3.88 4.49
C VAL A 363 -3.86 -4.57 3.96
N ARG A 364 -2.73 -4.34 4.63
CA ARG A 364 -1.46 -5.04 4.36
C ARG A 364 -1.34 -6.24 5.28
N MET A 365 -1.26 -7.43 4.69
CA MET A 365 -1.11 -8.72 5.36
C MET A 365 0.26 -9.34 5.05
N PHE A 366 0.61 -10.46 5.70
CA PHE A 366 1.94 -11.06 5.57
C PHE A 366 1.89 -12.60 5.67
N SER A 367 2.43 -13.27 4.64
CA SER A 367 2.36 -14.73 4.47
C SER A 367 3.72 -15.36 4.18
N THR A 368 3.71 -16.67 3.90
CA THR A 368 4.87 -17.37 3.30
C THR A 368 5.40 -16.76 1.99
N ARG A 369 4.63 -15.92 1.28
CA ARG A 369 4.90 -15.47 -0.11
C ARG A 369 5.36 -14.01 -0.24
N THR A 370 5.27 -13.21 0.81
CA THR A 370 5.59 -11.77 0.80
C THR A 370 6.57 -11.42 1.92
N VAL A 371 7.03 -10.17 1.95
CA VAL A 371 7.86 -9.62 3.05
C VAL A 371 7.35 -8.25 3.48
N ARG A 372 7.79 -7.83 4.67
CA ARG A 372 7.58 -6.48 5.23
C ARG A 372 8.57 -5.49 4.60
N PRO A 373 8.33 -4.16 4.70
CA PRO A 373 9.29 -3.15 4.24
C PRO A 373 10.70 -3.39 4.79
N GLU A 374 11.72 -3.34 3.92
CA GLU A 374 13.11 -3.61 4.30
C GLU A 374 13.69 -2.52 5.22
N THR A 375 14.70 -2.90 6.01
CA THR A 375 15.62 -1.96 6.66
C THR A 375 16.92 -1.92 5.86
N TRP A 376 17.45 -0.73 5.61
CA TRP A 376 18.75 -0.57 4.95
C TRP A 376 19.74 0.15 5.85
N VAL A 377 20.88 -0.48 6.07
CA VAL A 377 21.97 0.03 6.91
C VAL A 377 23.15 0.37 6.01
N ASN A 378 23.74 1.54 6.21
CA ASN A 378 25.03 1.90 5.65
C ASN A 378 25.90 2.57 6.75
N PRO A 379 27.21 2.82 6.51
CA PRO A 379 28.09 3.40 7.53
C PRO A 379 27.72 4.83 8.01
N ARG A 380 26.75 5.49 7.37
CA ARG A 380 26.30 6.87 7.67
C ARG A 380 24.94 6.90 8.38
N ARG A 381 24.03 5.96 8.11
CA ARG A 381 22.67 5.91 8.67
C ARG A 381 21.99 4.53 8.50
N THR A 382 20.99 4.29 9.33
CA THR A 382 19.98 3.24 9.15
C THR A 382 18.66 3.85 8.70
N ILE A 383 18.03 3.27 7.67
CA ILE A 383 16.73 3.68 7.12
C ILE A 383 15.69 2.60 7.44
N ASN A 384 14.53 3.01 7.96
CA ASN A 384 13.45 2.15 8.44
C ASN A 384 13.87 1.08 9.48
N PRO A 385 14.51 1.44 10.61
CA PRO A 385 14.82 0.47 11.67
C PRO A 385 13.58 -0.03 12.45
N TYR A 386 12.45 0.68 12.36
CA TYR A 386 11.27 0.44 13.20
C TYR A 386 10.08 -0.22 12.49
N GLY A 387 10.15 -0.50 11.19
CA GLY A 387 9.05 -1.05 10.36
C GLY A 387 8.55 -2.46 10.69
N TYR A 388 8.67 -2.92 11.94
CA TYR A 388 8.59 -4.32 12.32
C TYR A 388 7.20 -4.95 12.19
N TYR A 389 6.13 -4.17 12.39
CA TYR A 389 4.75 -4.68 12.34
C TYR A 389 3.98 -4.24 11.07
N PHE A 390 4.63 -3.60 10.08
CA PHE A 390 3.99 -3.07 8.87
C PHE A 390 3.35 -4.10 7.92
N GLY A 391 3.51 -5.40 8.19
CA GLY A 391 2.83 -6.49 7.48
C GLY A 391 1.70 -7.17 8.27
N ASP A 392 1.52 -6.81 9.55
CA ASP A 392 0.82 -7.67 10.51
C ASP A 392 -0.68 -7.33 10.61
N GLY A 393 -1.29 -7.07 9.45
CA GLY A 393 -2.65 -6.56 9.32
C GLY A 393 -2.75 -5.05 9.44
N PHE A 394 -1.78 -4.30 8.89
CA PHE A 394 -1.81 -2.83 8.89
C PHE A 394 -3.01 -2.33 8.08
N VAL A 395 -3.92 -1.59 8.73
CA VAL A 395 -5.10 -0.95 8.15
C VAL A 395 -4.80 0.53 7.92
N PHE A 396 -4.45 0.88 6.69
CA PHE A 396 -4.30 2.27 6.26
C PHE A 396 -5.67 2.85 5.86
N LEU A 397 -5.97 4.09 6.27
CA LEU A 397 -7.23 4.79 5.96
C LEU A 397 -6.97 6.29 5.83
N THR A 398 -7.34 6.89 4.69
CA THR A 398 -7.26 8.34 4.44
C THR A 398 -8.46 8.84 3.64
N ARG A 399 -8.83 10.11 3.80
CA ARG A 399 -10.05 10.70 3.22
C ARG A 399 -9.78 12.06 2.58
N ASP A 400 -9.07 12.94 3.27
CA ASP A 400 -8.87 14.34 2.87
C ASP A 400 -7.39 14.75 2.73
N ASP A 401 -6.48 13.78 2.82
CA ASP A 401 -5.02 13.92 2.63
C ASP A 401 -4.27 14.52 3.84
N ASN A 402 -4.93 14.71 5.00
CA ASN A 402 -4.30 15.29 6.20
C ASN A 402 -3.99 14.27 7.32
N GLU A 403 -4.58 13.07 7.29
CA GLU A 403 -4.55 12.14 8.45
C GLU A 403 -3.12 11.69 8.84
N PHE A 404 -2.21 11.60 7.88
CA PHE A 404 -0.81 11.18 8.08
C PHE A 404 0.18 12.35 8.13
N GLY A 405 -0.32 13.57 8.29
CA GLY A 405 0.48 14.78 8.35
C GLY A 405 0.70 15.42 6.99
N ILE A 406 1.76 16.20 6.88
CA ILE A 406 2.13 16.90 5.65
C ILE A 406 3.59 16.66 5.35
N ARG A 407 4.01 16.97 4.11
CA ARG A 407 5.41 16.89 3.69
C ARG A 407 6.35 17.56 4.71
N HIS A 408 7.42 16.87 5.08
CA HIS A 408 8.40 17.28 6.11
C HIS A 408 7.82 17.37 7.53
N ASN A 409 6.70 16.70 7.81
CA ASN A 409 6.04 16.58 9.13
C ASN A 409 5.06 15.39 9.12
N GLU A 410 5.54 14.20 8.73
CA GLU A 410 4.74 12.98 8.58
C GLU A 410 4.63 12.21 9.92
N VAL A 411 3.49 11.57 10.19
CA VAL A 411 3.27 10.86 11.47
C VAL A 411 4.28 9.72 11.72
N PHE A 412 4.80 9.08 10.67
CA PHE A 412 5.71 7.93 10.77
C PHE A 412 7.02 8.25 11.51
N LYS A 413 7.48 9.50 11.44
CA LYS A 413 8.65 9.98 12.19
C LYS A 413 8.45 10.00 13.71
N TYR A 414 7.19 10.02 14.14
CA TYR A 414 6.76 10.19 15.52
C TYR A 414 5.97 8.99 16.07
N TYR A 415 5.70 8.00 15.22
CA TYR A 415 4.93 6.81 15.54
C TYR A 415 5.48 6.08 16.75
N ASP A 416 4.56 5.65 17.60
CA ASP A 416 4.72 4.43 18.38
C ASP A 416 4.57 3.25 17.40
N TRP A 417 5.67 2.63 17.01
CA TRP A 417 5.68 1.59 15.97
C TRP A 417 5.16 0.23 16.47
N GLU A 418 4.84 0.08 17.76
CA GLU A 418 4.03 -1.04 18.24
C GLU A 418 2.52 -0.77 18.06
N LYS A 419 2.11 0.51 17.93
CA LYS A 419 0.72 0.93 17.69
C LYS A 419 0.43 1.22 16.20
N ILE A 420 0.80 0.31 15.31
CA ILE A 420 0.46 0.44 13.88
C ILE A 420 -1.04 0.16 13.69
N PRO A 421 -1.81 1.03 13.00
CA PRO A 421 -3.25 0.84 12.79
C PRO A 421 -3.62 -0.57 12.32
N GLY A 422 -4.60 -1.21 12.95
CA GLY A 422 -5.08 -2.55 12.63
C GLY A 422 -4.21 -3.73 13.09
N THR A 423 -2.96 -3.53 13.51
CA THR A 423 -2.11 -4.63 14.01
C THR A 423 -2.56 -5.08 15.40
N THR A 424 -2.16 -6.29 15.78
CA THR A 424 -2.31 -6.80 17.15
C THR A 424 -0.94 -7.22 17.68
N VAL A 425 -0.52 -6.66 18.81
CA VAL A 425 0.83 -6.88 19.38
C VAL A 425 0.77 -7.17 20.87
N VAL A 426 1.80 -7.86 21.37
CA VAL A 426 2.12 -7.90 22.80
C VAL A 426 2.96 -6.66 23.07
N TYR A 427 2.33 -5.60 23.59
CA TYR A 427 2.95 -4.29 23.71
C TYR A 427 3.97 -4.27 24.84
N SER A 428 5.20 -3.89 24.49
CA SER A 428 6.37 -3.87 25.37
C SER A 428 6.94 -2.46 25.56
N GLY A 429 6.67 -1.55 24.62
CA GLY A 429 7.29 -0.23 24.50
C GLY A 429 8.58 -0.24 23.66
N ASP A 430 9.10 -1.42 23.29
CA ASP A 430 10.37 -1.58 22.58
C ASP A 430 10.20 -2.41 21.29
N VAL A 431 10.43 -1.76 20.15
CA VAL A 431 10.33 -2.40 18.83
C VAL A 431 11.61 -3.20 18.54
N PRO A 432 11.53 -4.47 18.10
CA PRO A 432 12.70 -5.23 17.67
C PRO A 432 13.42 -4.58 16.48
N GLN A 433 14.60 -3.98 16.74
CA GLN A 433 15.41 -3.30 15.72
C GLN A 433 16.42 -4.23 15.03
N GLU A 434 16.95 -5.22 15.75
CA GLU A 434 17.93 -6.14 15.19
C GLU A 434 17.28 -7.07 14.15
N GLY A 435 17.87 -7.15 12.96
CA GLY A 435 17.57 -8.23 12.00
C GLY A 435 16.46 -8.01 10.98
N MET A 436 16.09 -6.77 10.66
CA MET A 436 15.34 -6.47 9.42
C MET A 436 16.23 -6.17 8.21
N GLU A 437 17.55 -6.17 8.41
CA GLU A 437 18.59 -5.81 7.46
C GLU A 437 18.82 -6.87 6.35
N ARG A 438 19.12 -6.40 5.12
CA ARG A 438 19.88 -7.16 4.11
C ARG A 438 21.39 -6.98 4.36
N VAL A 439 21.96 -7.68 5.34
CA VAL A 439 23.40 -7.60 5.64
C VAL A 439 24.21 -8.23 4.49
N GLY A 440 24.95 -7.40 3.74
CA GLY A 440 25.83 -7.88 2.66
C GLY A 440 25.12 -8.68 1.57
N GLY A 441 23.83 -8.41 1.32
CA GLY A 441 23.00 -9.16 0.38
C GLY A 441 22.41 -10.46 0.94
N THR A 442 22.75 -10.86 2.18
CA THR A 442 22.10 -11.97 2.88
C THR A 442 20.96 -11.41 3.74
N PRO A 443 19.71 -11.85 3.55
CA PRO A 443 18.60 -11.42 4.42
C PRO A 443 18.80 -11.98 5.83
N ASN A 444 18.59 -11.16 6.88
CA ASN A 444 18.39 -11.73 8.21
C ASN A 444 17.00 -12.38 8.27
N TYR A 445 17.01 -13.66 7.94
CA TYR A 445 15.86 -14.41 7.47
C TYR A 445 14.66 -14.50 8.46
N PRO A 446 14.86 -14.75 9.77
CA PRO A 446 13.76 -15.05 10.70
C PRO A 446 12.70 -13.97 10.86
N HIS A 447 13.04 -12.69 10.70
CA HIS A 447 12.08 -11.61 10.90
C HIS A 447 11.17 -11.40 9.67
N HIS A 448 11.66 -11.79 8.47
CA HIS A 448 10.95 -11.68 7.20
C HIS A 448 10.21 -12.96 6.79
N ILE A 449 9.95 -13.86 7.74
CA ILE A 449 9.10 -15.03 7.54
C ILE A 449 7.80 -15.01 8.35
N SER A 450 6.75 -15.51 7.69
CA SER A 450 5.51 -16.01 8.28
C SER A 450 5.40 -17.49 7.88
N ASN A 451 4.87 -18.32 8.79
CA ASN A 451 4.56 -19.72 8.57
C ASN A 451 3.21 -19.90 7.84
N ALA A 452 2.35 -18.89 7.88
CA ALA A 452 0.98 -18.99 7.43
C ALA A 452 0.87 -18.96 5.90
N LYS A 453 0.21 -19.99 5.35
CA LYS A 453 -0.24 -20.03 3.95
C LYS A 453 -1.62 -19.40 3.76
N PHE A 454 -2.48 -19.48 4.78
CA PHE A 454 -3.85 -18.94 4.74
C PHE A 454 -3.83 -17.43 4.99
N VAL A 455 -3.52 -16.68 3.93
CA VAL A 455 -3.52 -15.21 3.89
C VAL A 455 -3.98 -14.80 2.51
N GLY A 456 -4.88 -13.83 2.38
CA GLY A 456 -5.34 -13.37 1.07
C GLY A 456 -6.64 -12.60 1.11
N SER A 457 -7.28 -12.48 -0.05
CA SER A 457 -8.49 -11.67 -0.24
C SER A 457 -9.45 -12.25 -1.28
N ALA A 458 -10.75 -12.12 -1.04
CA ALA A 458 -11.80 -12.22 -2.04
C ALA A 458 -12.27 -10.82 -2.43
N SER A 459 -12.37 -10.52 -3.71
CA SER A 459 -12.76 -9.23 -4.26
C SER A 459 -13.62 -9.42 -5.50
N ASP A 460 -14.78 -8.77 -5.55
CA ASP A 460 -15.66 -8.77 -6.73
C ASP A 460 -15.43 -7.54 -7.64
N GLY A 461 -14.45 -6.70 -7.29
CA GLY A 461 -14.15 -5.42 -7.96
C GLY A 461 -14.81 -4.20 -7.31
N MET A 462 -15.81 -4.38 -6.43
CA MET A 462 -16.50 -3.30 -5.70
C MET A 462 -16.31 -3.42 -4.18
N TYR A 463 -16.48 -4.63 -3.67
CA TYR A 463 -16.44 -5.03 -2.26
C TYR A 463 -15.34 -6.06 -2.04
N GLY A 464 -15.01 -6.33 -0.77
CA GLY A 464 -13.98 -7.32 -0.48
C GLY A 464 -13.95 -7.85 0.95
N ALA A 465 -13.49 -9.09 1.07
CA ALA A 465 -13.14 -9.74 2.33
C ALA A 465 -11.64 -10.12 2.31
N ALA A 466 -10.89 -9.77 3.34
CA ALA A 466 -9.48 -10.10 3.50
C ALA A 466 -9.26 -10.92 4.79
N ALA A 467 -8.26 -11.81 4.79
CA ALA A 467 -7.98 -12.67 5.93
C ALA A 467 -6.48 -12.94 6.09
N MET A 468 -6.04 -13.05 7.35
CA MET A 468 -4.70 -13.47 7.72
C MET A 468 -4.76 -14.41 8.92
N VAL A 469 -4.31 -15.66 8.74
CA VAL A 469 -3.77 -16.43 9.87
C VAL A 469 -2.43 -15.81 10.22
N TYR A 470 -2.31 -15.27 11.42
CA TYR A 470 -1.11 -14.61 11.91
C TYR A 470 -0.24 -15.64 12.65
N ASP A 471 0.83 -16.11 12.00
CA ASP A 471 1.83 -16.96 12.64
C ASP A 471 3.25 -16.58 12.15
N ARG A 472 3.90 -15.68 12.89
CA ARG A 472 5.31 -15.31 12.65
C ARG A 472 6.21 -15.96 13.72
N PRO A 473 7.32 -16.62 13.33
CA PRO A 473 8.28 -17.18 14.27
C PRO A 473 8.85 -16.21 15.32
N THR A 474 8.95 -14.92 14.97
CA THR A 474 9.60 -13.87 15.77
C THR A 474 8.63 -12.90 16.44
N VAL A 475 7.34 -13.27 16.56
CA VAL A 475 6.36 -12.50 17.35
C VAL A 475 5.70 -13.40 18.38
N ASN A 476 5.17 -12.78 19.43
CA ASN A 476 4.85 -13.48 20.67
C ASN A 476 3.44 -14.13 20.65
N ILE A 477 2.64 -13.81 19.64
CA ILE A 477 1.22 -14.10 19.53
C ILE A 477 0.88 -14.76 18.18
N THR A 478 -0.11 -15.64 18.18
CA THR A 478 -0.77 -16.15 16.96
C THR A 478 -2.28 -15.92 17.05
N MET A 479 -2.95 -15.74 15.91
CA MET A 479 -4.40 -15.46 15.84
C MET A 479 -4.96 -15.58 14.41
N LYS A 480 -6.27 -15.44 14.27
CA LYS A 480 -7.00 -15.25 13.01
C LYS A 480 -7.53 -13.82 12.93
N LYS A 481 -7.20 -13.09 11.85
CA LYS A 481 -7.67 -11.72 11.57
C LYS A 481 -8.47 -11.70 10.26
N SER A 482 -9.55 -10.91 10.22
CA SER A 482 -10.32 -10.66 9.00
C SER A 482 -10.85 -9.24 8.90
N TRP A 483 -11.00 -8.78 7.67
CA TRP A 483 -11.49 -7.46 7.32
C TRP A 483 -12.53 -7.58 6.22
N PHE A 484 -13.70 -6.94 6.40
CA PHE A 484 -14.76 -6.90 5.40
C PHE A 484 -15.05 -5.45 5.04
N LEU A 485 -14.88 -5.09 3.77
CA LEU A 485 -14.88 -3.71 3.29
C LEU A 485 -16.09 -3.49 2.38
N PHE A 486 -17.10 -2.79 2.92
CA PHE A 486 -18.42 -2.58 2.30
C PHE A 486 -18.51 -1.20 1.63
N ASP A 487 -19.52 -0.38 1.89
CA ASP A 487 -19.62 0.95 1.27
C ASP A 487 -19.16 2.06 2.20
N ASP A 488 -19.78 2.17 3.37
CA ASP A 488 -19.47 3.20 4.35
C ASP A 488 -18.73 2.61 5.56
N GLU A 489 -18.53 1.28 5.59
CA GLU A 489 -18.03 0.55 6.74
C GLU A 489 -16.94 -0.51 6.43
N ILE A 490 -15.99 -0.63 7.35
CA ILE A 490 -14.93 -1.64 7.36
C ILE A 490 -15.02 -2.42 8.68
N VAL A 491 -15.33 -3.70 8.60
CA VAL A 491 -15.52 -4.58 9.77
C VAL A 491 -14.24 -5.35 10.03
N CYS A 492 -13.65 -5.16 11.22
CA CYS A 492 -12.37 -5.73 11.63
C CYS A 492 -12.59 -6.74 12.76
N LEU A 493 -12.32 -8.03 12.51
CA LEU A 493 -12.51 -9.12 13.46
C LEU A 493 -11.20 -9.86 13.76
N GLY A 494 -10.97 -10.18 15.04
CA GLY A 494 -9.90 -11.06 15.49
C GLY A 494 -10.41 -12.18 16.40
N SER A 495 -9.86 -13.38 16.29
CA SER A 495 -10.16 -14.54 17.15
C SER A 495 -8.97 -15.49 17.25
N ASP A 496 -9.13 -16.57 18.03
CA ASP A 496 -8.14 -17.66 18.14
C ASP A 496 -6.76 -17.20 18.68
N LEU A 497 -6.77 -16.22 19.60
CA LEU A 497 -5.57 -15.60 20.14
C LEU A 497 -4.84 -16.57 21.06
N SER A 498 -3.54 -16.75 20.86
CA SER A 498 -2.68 -17.48 21.80
C SER A 498 -1.28 -16.90 21.87
N LEU A 499 -0.69 -16.90 23.07
CA LEU A 499 0.73 -16.61 23.25
C LEU A 499 1.57 -17.87 23.07
N ARG A 500 2.77 -17.71 22.52
CA ARG A 500 3.78 -18.77 22.49
C ARG A 500 4.35 -18.98 23.89
N GLU A 501 4.71 -20.23 24.23
CA GLU A 501 5.04 -20.67 25.61
C GLU A 501 6.05 -19.78 26.35
N ASN A 502 7.01 -19.21 25.63
CA ASN A 502 8.07 -18.36 26.18
C ASN A 502 7.65 -16.92 26.53
N TYR A 503 6.39 -16.52 26.28
CA TYR A 503 5.88 -15.16 26.54
C TYR A 503 4.74 -15.09 27.56
N THR A 504 4.10 -16.21 27.88
CA THR A 504 2.95 -16.30 28.82
C THR A 504 3.28 -15.75 30.23
N SER A 505 4.56 -15.67 30.60
CA SER A 505 5.02 -15.19 31.91
C SER A 505 5.30 -13.68 32.01
N LEU A 506 5.22 -12.91 30.91
CA LEU A 506 5.64 -11.50 30.92
C LEU A 506 4.58 -10.52 31.44
N GLY A 507 3.30 -10.89 31.45
CA GLY A 507 2.21 -10.03 31.94
C GLY A 507 2.00 -8.73 31.14
N LEU A 508 2.53 -8.66 29.92
CA LEU A 508 2.40 -7.50 29.02
C LEU A 508 0.99 -7.41 28.41
N PRO A 509 0.46 -6.19 28.19
CA PRO A 509 -0.85 -6.01 27.56
C PRO A 509 -0.83 -6.46 26.10
N ILE A 510 -1.95 -7.05 25.66
CA ILE A 510 -2.19 -7.36 24.26
C ILE A 510 -3.12 -6.29 23.72
N ILE A 511 -2.62 -5.50 22.76
CA ILE A 511 -3.35 -4.38 22.18
C ILE A 511 -3.68 -4.63 20.72
N THR A 512 -4.82 -4.10 20.28
CA THR A 512 -5.12 -3.93 18.85
C THR A 512 -5.38 -2.47 18.56
N THR A 513 -4.55 -1.87 17.71
CA THR A 513 -4.67 -0.45 17.38
C THR A 513 -5.79 -0.21 16.39
N LEU A 514 -6.64 0.78 16.68
CA LEU A 514 -7.71 1.23 15.81
C LEU A 514 -7.17 2.22 14.79
N ASN A 515 -6.44 3.24 15.25
CA ASN A 515 -5.69 4.17 14.40
C ASN A 515 -4.58 4.90 15.18
N GLN A 516 -3.61 5.48 14.45
CA GLN A 516 -2.59 6.39 14.95
C GLN A 516 -2.31 7.46 13.88
N ILE A 517 -2.78 8.69 14.10
CA ILE A 517 -2.90 9.74 13.08
C ILE A 517 -2.72 11.14 13.69
N VAL A 518 -2.68 12.17 12.83
CA VAL A 518 -2.80 13.56 13.25
C VAL A 518 -4.11 13.76 14.02
N GLN A 519 -4.03 14.36 15.21
CA GLN A 519 -5.22 14.81 15.92
C GLN A 519 -5.66 16.18 15.38
N ASP A 520 -6.56 16.18 14.39
CA ASP A 520 -7.35 17.36 14.03
C ASP A 520 -8.68 17.39 14.79
N GLY A 521 -8.95 18.48 15.50
CA GLY A 521 -10.14 18.65 16.33
C GLY A 521 -10.22 17.79 17.60
N ASP A 522 -11.42 17.78 18.19
CA ASP A 522 -11.74 17.05 19.41
C ASP A 522 -11.91 15.55 19.13
N ILE A 523 -11.55 14.71 20.10
CA ILE A 523 -11.86 13.28 20.10
C ILE A 523 -13.03 13.06 21.07
N VAL A 524 -14.13 12.51 20.56
CA VAL A 524 -15.37 12.29 21.32
C VAL A 524 -15.64 10.80 21.43
N TYR A 525 -16.09 10.34 22.59
CA TYR A 525 -16.42 8.92 22.80
C TYR A 525 -17.72 8.75 23.57
N MET A 526 -18.37 7.60 23.37
CA MET A 526 -19.55 7.20 24.13
C MET A 526 -19.14 6.31 25.29
N ALA A 527 -19.17 6.89 26.49
CA ALA A 527 -18.92 6.20 27.74
C ALA A 527 -20.07 5.23 28.10
N PRO A 528 -19.85 4.21 28.97
CA PRO A 528 -20.89 3.28 29.41
C PRO A 528 -22.12 3.93 30.04
N THR A 529 -21.94 5.15 30.57
CA THR A 529 -22.99 5.99 31.18
C THR A 529 -24.04 6.48 30.18
N GLY A 530 -23.79 6.35 28.87
CA GLY A 530 -24.73 6.76 27.82
C GLY A 530 -24.68 8.24 27.42
N SER A 531 -23.61 8.95 27.80
CA SER A 531 -23.35 10.34 27.42
C SER A 531 -22.06 10.46 26.63
N TRP A 532 -22.03 11.40 25.67
CA TRP A 532 -20.79 11.78 24.98
C TRP A 532 -19.80 12.39 25.98
N GLN A 533 -18.54 12.00 25.88
CA GLN A 533 -17.41 12.54 26.63
C GLN A 533 -16.29 12.93 25.65
N TYR A 534 -15.39 13.79 26.09
CA TYR A 534 -14.26 14.28 25.29
C TYR A 534 -12.97 13.73 25.88
N ALA A 535 -12.04 13.28 25.04
CA ALA A 535 -10.72 12.88 25.51
C ALA A 535 -9.91 14.10 25.96
N ASP A 536 -9.14 13.97 27.03
CA ASP A 536 -8.29 15.05 27.53
C ASP A 536 -7.13 15.31 26.56
N TRP A 537 -6.90 16.58 26.22
CA TRP A 537 -5.78 16.98 25.38
C TRP A 537 -4.43 16.75 26.09
N ASN A 538 -3.46 16.18 25.36
CA ASN A 538 -2.11 15.89 25.85
C ASN A 538 -2.11 15.01 27.12
N ASN A 539 -2.98 14.00 27.12
CA ASN A 539 -3.20 13.03 28.19
C ASN A 539 -3.57 11.66 27.61
N THR A 540 -3.53 10.62 28.44
CA THR A 540 -4.09 9.30 28.13
C THR A 540 -5.48 9.17 28.74
N THR A 541 -6.49 8.98 27.90
CA THR A 541 -7.88 8.77 28.32
C THR A 541 -8.24 7.28 28.22
N SER A 542 -8.50 6.64 29.36
CA SER A 542 -9.05 5.27 29.39
C SER A 542 -10.57 5.32 29.26
N VAL A 543 -11.10 4.50 28.36
CA VAL A 543 -12.52 4.38 28.02
C VAL A 543 -12.96 2.91 28.23
N PRO A 544 -13.27 2.52 29.48
CA PRO A 544 -13.78 1.17 29.75
C PRO A 544 -15.14 0.97 29.09
N ASN A 545 -15.37 -0.20 28.49
CA ASN A 545 -16.60 -0.57 27.78
C ASN A 545 -17.11 0.53 26.82
N ALA A 546 -16.20 1.09 26.03
CA ALA A 546 -16.47 2.04 24.96
C ALA A 546 -17.48 1.46 23.97
N ARG A 547 -18.48 2.26 23.57
CA ARG A 547 -19.43 1.89 22.50
C ARG A 547 -18.98 2.38 21.13
N TRP A 548 -18.43 3.59 21.09
CA TRP A 548 -17.75 4.14 19.94
C TRP A 548 -16.79 5.27 20.34
N ILE A 549 -15.81 5.51 19.47
CA ILE A 549 -14.94 6.69 19.46
C ILE A 549 -15.13 7.40 18.11
N HIS A 550 -15.09 8.73 18.11
CA HIS A 550 -15.19 9.60 16.95
C HIS A 550 -14.06 10.62 16.98
N HIS A 551 -13.33 10.73 15.88
CA HIS A 551 -12.25 11.70 15.69
C HIS A 551 -12.16 12.04 14.20
N ASP A 552 -11.97 13.32 13.86
CA ASP A 552 -11.88 13.81 12.47
C ASP A 552 -12.86 13.10 11.52
N ASN A 553 -14.17 13.17 11.79
CA ASN A 553 -15.21 12.54 10.96
C ASN A 553 -14.95 11.04 10.61
N MET A 554 -14.24 10.31 11.46
CA MET A 554 -14.05 8.86 11.44
C MET A 554 -14.65 8.27 12.72
N GLY A 555 -15.54 7.30 12.57
CA GLY A 555 -16.14 6.57 13.68
C GLY A 555 -15.51 5.20 13.85
N TYR A 556 -15.27 4.78 15.08
CA TYR A 556 -14.83 3.44 15.46
C TYR A 556 -15.88 2.88 16.41
N VAL A 557 -16.67 1.90 15.97
CA VAL A 557 -17.79 1.30 16.72
C VAL A 557 -17.37 -0.06 17.27
N PHE A 558 -17.73 -0.36 18.51
CA PHE A 558 -17.48 -1.66 19.15
C PHE A 558 -18.83 -2.39 19.34
N PRO A 559 -19.19 -3.37 18.50
CA PRO A 559 -20.52 -3.98 18.53
C PRO A 559 -20.90 -4.62 19.87
N ASN A 560 -19.91 -5.14 20.60
CA ASN A 560 -20.06 -5.78 21.90
C ASN A 560 -19.57 -4.90 23.08
N GLY A 561 -19.15 -3.65 22.80
CA GLY A 561 -18.29 -2.87 23.68
C GLY A 561 -16.83 -3.32 23.65
N ALA A 562 -15.91 -2.45 24.05
CA ALA A 562 -14.49 -2.79 24.24
C ALA A 562 -13.83 -1.87 25.28
N ASP A 563 -12.85 -2.37 26.03
CA ASP A 563 -11.96 -1.51 26.81
C ASP A 563 -10.95 -0.87 25.85
N ALA A 564 -10.98 0.46 25.76
CA ALA A 564 -10.19 1.23 24.80
C ALA A 564 -9.41 2.35 25.49
N THR A 565 -8.27 2.72 24.89
CA THR A 565 -7.39 3.77 25.36
C THR A 565 -7.15 4.76 24.21
N ILE A 566 -7.25 6.06 24.53
CA ILE A 566 -7.00 7.18 23.64
C ILE A 566 -5.79 7.94 24.18
N ASP A 567 -4.63 7.75 23.56
CA ASP A 567 -3.47 8.61 23.78
C ASP A 567 -3.64 9.87 22.92
N SER A 568 -3.49 11.05 23.53
CA SER A 568 -3.40 12.37 22.87
C SER A 568 -2.08 13.02 23.27
N TYR A 569 -1.27 13.49 22.30
CA TYR A 569 0.03 14.08 22.60
C TYR A 569 0.58 15.02 21.51
N GLU A 570 1.32 16.04 21.92
CA GLU A 570 2.15 16.87 21.02
C GLU A 570 3.57 16.28 20.92
N LYS A 571 4.09 16.14 19.69
CA LYS A 571 5.52 15.90 19.46
C LYS A 571 6.14 17.10 18.75
N THR A 572 7.40 17.39 19.08
CA THR A 572 8.20 18.44 18.42
C THR A 572 9.51 17.85 17.91
N ALA A 573 9.85 18.08 16.64
CA ALA A 573 11.20 17.84 16.10
C ALA A 573 11.50 18.81 14.95
N ASN A 574 12.75 19.25 14.82
CA ASN A 574 13.21 20.21 13.81
C ASN A 574 12.32 21.47 13.72
N ASP A 575 12.02 22.07 14.89
CA ASP A 575 11.15 23.24 15.07
C ASP A 575 9.69 23.10 14.57
N LYS A 576 9.29 21.89 14.18
CA LYS A 576 7.91 21.56 13.82
C LYS A 576 7.21 20.79 14.92
N LYS A 577 5.93 21.10 15.08
CA LYS A 577 4.99 20.44 16.00
C LYS A 577 4.03 19.57 15.20
N ILE A 578 3.63 18.46 15.78
CA ILE A 578 2.52 17.62 15.30
C ILE A 578 1.70 17.17 16.51
N ASN A 579 0.39 17.32 16.41
CA ASN A 579 -0.57 16.80 17.37
C ASN A 579 -0.96 15.41 16.88
N LEU A 580 -0.85 14.42 17.75
CA LEU A 580 -1.07 13.02 17.41
C LEU A 580 -2.10 12.42 18.36
N THR A 581 -2.86 11.46 17.83
CA THR A 581 -3.63 10.54 18.65
C THR A 581 -3.36 9.10 18.26
N ALA A 582 -3.27 8.22 19.25
CA ALA A 582 -3.30 6.77 19.09
C ALA A 582 -4.52 6.23 19.83
N MET A 583 -5.35 5.45 19.13
CA MET A 583 -6.55 4.82 19.67
C MET A 583 -6.38 3.31 19.57
N PHE A 584 -6.51 2.58 20.68
CA PHE A 584 -6.31 1.13 20.70
C PHE A 584 -7.22 0.45 21.73
N MET A 585 -7.50 -0.84 21.51
CA MET A 585 -8.22 -1.70 22.45
C MET A 585 -7.22 -2.54 23.26
N GLU A 586 -7.54 -2.81 24.52
CA GLU A 586 -6.86 -3.76 25.39
C GLU A 586 -7.80 -4.94 25.67
N HIS A 587 -7.52 -6.12 25.12
CA HIS A 587 -8.45 -7.27 25.13
C HIS A 587 -7.86 -8.60 25.60
N GLY A 588 -6.55 -8.65 25.89
CA GLY A 588 -5.87 -9.89 26.28
C GLY A 588 -5.98 -10.96 25.19
N LEU A 589 -6.49 -12.15 25.54
CA LEU A 589 -6.69 -13.28 24.61
C LEU A 589 -8.13 -13.42 24.11
N GLU A 590 -9.03 -12.51 24.46
CA GLU A 590 -10.41 -12.55 23.98
C GLU A 590 -10.53 -12.09 22.51
N PRO A 591 -11.50 -12.61 21.74
CA PRO A 591 -11.83 -12.09 20.42
C PRO A 591 -12.21 -10.60 20.46
N TYR A 592 -11.77 -9.82 19.47
CA TYR A 592 -12.14 -8.39 19.35
C TYR A 592 -12.91 -8.12 18.07
N ALA A 593 -13.85 -7.18 18.12
CA ALA A 593 -14.60 -6.71 16.97
C ALA A 593 -14.71 -5.19 17.00
N TYR A 594 -14.36 -4.53 15.89
CA TYR A 594 -14.64 -3.12 15.69
C TYR A 594 -15.04 -2.83 14.25
N ILE A 595 -15.82 -1.77 14.04
CA ILE A 595 -16.24 -1.31 12.72
C ILE A 595 -15.76 0.12 12.53
N ILE A 596 -14.98 0.36 11.49
CA ILE A 596 -14.55 1.69 11.09
C ILE A 596 -15.59 2.25 10.11
N TYR A 597 -16.07 3.46 10.38
CA TYR A 597 -16.96 4.22 9.51
C TYR A 597 -16.23 5.51 9.08
N PRO A 598 -15.64 5.56 7.87
CA PRO A 598 -15.02 6.78 7.35
C PRO A 598 -16.08 7.82 6.97
N ASN A 599 -15.73 9.11 7.05
CA ASN A 599 -16.55 10.23 6.57
C ASN A 599 -17.96 10.32 7.23
N VAL A 600 -18.05 10.05 8.54
CA VAL A 600 -19.28 10.17 9.33
C VAL A 600 -19.19 11.28 10.37
N THR A 601 -20.26 12.03 10.54
CA THR A 601 -20.37 13.01 11.64
C THR A 601 -20.73 12.32 12.97
N LEU A 602 -20.49 13.03 14.07
CA LEU A 602 -20.81 12.59 15.43
C LEU A 602 -22.30 12.21 15.63
N ASN A 603 -23.22 12.91 14.94
CA ASN A 603 -24.66 12.57 14.94
C ASN A 603 -25.01 11.35 14.06
N GLN A 604 -24.14 10.95 13.14
CA GLN A 604 -24.33 9.75 12.31
C GLN A 604 -23.81 8.51 13.03
N ILE A 605 -22.65 8.59 13.68
CA ILE A 605 -22.03 7.42 14.33
C ILE A 605 -22.90 6.87 15.48
N GLU A 606 -23.60 7.73 16.22
CA GLU A 606 -24.57 7.31 17.23
C GLU A 606 -25.75 6.52 16.64
N LYS A 607 -26.24 6.93 15.46
CA LYS A 607 -27.32 6.22 14.74
C LYS A 607 -26.86 4.90 14.16
N LEU A 608 -25.64 4.86 13.61
CA LEU A 608 -25.00 3.66 13.05
C LEU A 608 -24.69 2.62 14.14
N HIS A 609 -24.23 3.05 15.31
CA HIS A 609 -24.13 2.16 16.48
C HIS A 609 -25.50 1.63 16.92
N ALA A 610 -26.53 2.48 16.94
CA ALA A 610 -27.88 2.07 17.38
C ALA A 610 -28.61 1.16 16.37
N ASN A 611 -28.30 1.28 15.08
CA ASN A 611 -28.92 0.52 13.98
C ASN A 611 -27.82 0.14 12.96
N PRO A 612 -26.96 -0.84 13.26
CA PRO A 612 -25.86 -1.22 12.38
C PRO A 612 -26.38 -1.89 11.11
N SER A 613 -25.81 -1.52 9.97
CA SER A 613 -26.02 -2.19 8.67
C SER A 613 -25.41 -3.59 8.63
N VAL A 614 -24.38 -3.83 9.45
CA VAL A 614 -23.64 -5.09 9.56
C VAL A 614 -24.09 -5.89 10.78
N MET A 615 -24.30 -7.19 10.59
CA MET A 615 -24.45 -8.19 11.65
C MET A 615 -23.24 -9.13 11.64
N ILE A 616 -22.56 -9.31 12.77
CA ILE A 616 -21.56 -10.36 12.95
C ILE A 616 -22.32 -11.64 13.32
N LEU A 617 -22.29 -12.64 12.43
CA LEU A 617 -23.02 -13.90 12.62
C LEU A 617 -22.15 -14.98 13.26
N GLN A 618 -20.84 -14.95 13.03
CA GLN A 618 -19.88 -15.86 13.66
C GLN A 618 -18.51 -15.20 13.77
N GLN A 619 -17.84 -15.44 14.89
CA GLN A 619 -16.48 -14.98 15.16
C GLN A 619 -15.77 -16.00 16.07
N ASP A 620 -15.19 -17.03 15.47
CA ASP A 620 -14.45 -18.06 16.21
C ASP A 620 -13.30 -18.67 15.38
N THR A 621 -12.65 -19.68 15.95
CA THR A 621 -11.55 -20.41 15.33
C THR A 621 -11.90 -21.09 13.99
N ASN A 622 -13.18 -21.34 13.71
CA ASN A 622 -13.63 -21.99 12.49
C ASN A 622 -13.94 -20.98 11.38
N ALA A 623 -14.64 -19.90 11.72
CA ALA A 623 -15.00 -18.87 10.74
C ALA A 623 -15.23 -17.48 11.33
N HIS A 624 -14.99 -16.48 10.48
CA HIS A 624 -15.52 -15.12 10.64
C HIS A 624 -16.61 -14.90 9.59
N VAL A 625 -17.83 -14.55 10.01
CA VAL A 625 -18.98 -14.36 9.11
C VAL A 625 -19.72 -13.08 9.46
N VAL A 626 -19.96 -12.25 8.45
CA VAL A 626 -20.71 -11.00 8.56
C VAL A 626 -21.78 -10.90 7.48
N TYR A 627 -22.90 -10.26 7.82
CA TYR A 627 -23.99 -9.97 6.88
C TYR A 627 -24.24 -8.47 6.82
N GLN A 628 -24.13 -7.88 5.62
CA GLN A 628 -24.48 -6.49 5.34
C GLN A 628 -25.91 -6.45 4.78
N THR A 629 -26.81 -5.89 5.58
CA THR A 629 -28.27 -5.95 5.40
C THR A 629 -28.80 -5.10 4.26
N THR A 630 -28.16 -3.96 3.94
CA THR A 630 -28.57 -3.05 2.86
C THR A 630 -28.14 -3.57 1.48
N LEU A 631 -27.00 -4.26 1.43
CA LEU A 631 -26.42 -4.83 0.22
C LEU A 631 -26.88 -6.26 -0.06
N HIS A 632 -27.67 -6.85 0.85
CA HIS A 632 -28.00 -8.26 0.87
C HIS A 632 -26.75 -9.14 0.63
N MET A 633 -25.68 -8.86 1.40
CA MET A 633 -24.36 -9.47 1.19
C MET A 633 -23.88 -10.24 2.43
N LEU A 634 -23.63 -11.53 2.27
CA LEU A 634 -23.02 -12.39 3.28
C LEU A 634 -21.54 -12.62 2.92
N ALA A 635 -20.62 -12.15 3.76
CA ALA A 635 -19.18 -12.34 3.57
C ALA A 635 -18.61 -13.26 4.67
N MET A 636 -17.76 -14.20 4.26
CA MET A 636 -17.24 -15.27 5.12
C MET A 636 -15.75 -15.49 4.89
N VAL A 637 -15.03 -15.73 5.99
CA VAL A 637 -13.69 -16.30 6.00
C VAL A 637 -13.79 -17.62 6.75
N VAL A 638 -13.59 -18.73 6.03
CA VAL A 638 -13.63 -20.09 6.59
C VAL A 638 -12.20 -20.56 6.84
N PHE A 639 -11.82 -20.70 8.11
CA PHE A 639 -10.50 -21.19 8.53
C PHE A 639 -10.47 -22.70 8.73
N SER A 640 -11.57 -23.28 9.21
CA SER A 640 -11.76 -24.73 9.42
C SER A 640 -12.91 -25.22 8.56
N ALA A 641 -12.72 -26.32 7.83
CA ALA A 641 -13.71 -26.89 6.93
C ALA A 641 -13.86 -28.42 7.12
N PRO A 642 -15.01 -29.04 6.79
CA PRO A 642 -16.20 -28.41 6.20
C PRO A 642 -16.90 -27.46 7.16
N PHE A 643 -17.45 -26.38 6.62
CA PHE A 643 -18.14 -25.33 7.37
C PHE A 643 -19.57 -25.19 6.86
N SER A 644 -20.54 -25.01 7.77
CA SER A 644 -21.94 -24.75 7.40
C SER A 644 -22.51 -23.61 8.22
N ILE A 645 -23.21 -22.69 7.57
CA ILE A 645 -23.99 -21.64 8.23
C ILE A 645 -25.42 -21.63 7.71
N LEU A 646 -26.37 -21.29 8.59
CA LEU A 646 -27.76 -21.06 8.21
C LEU A 646 -28.02 -19.56 8.01
N HIS A 647 -28.51 -19.16 6.83
CA HIS A 647 -28.92 -17.78 6.57
C HIS A 647 -30.29 -17.74 5.85
N PRO A 648 -31.29 -17.00 6.35
CA PRO A 648 -32.66 -17.06 5.82
C PRO A 648 -32.76 -16.55 4.37
N GLU A 649 -31.95 -15.56 3.98
CA GLU A 649 -31.99 -15.02 2.61
C GLU A 649 -31.21 -15.86 1.59
N PHE A 650 -30.22 -16.61 2.08
CA PHE A 650 -29.34 -17.49 1.29
C PHE A 650 -29.63 -18.95 1.65
N ALA A 651 -30.82 -19.40 1.27
CA ALA A 651 -31.14 -20.82 1.12
C ALA A 651 -31.32 -21.64 2.41
N TYR A 652 -31.43 -21.01 3.58
CA TYR A 652 -31.38 -21.67 4.90
C TYR A 652 -30.09 -22.41 5.24
N SER A 653 -29.29 -22.90 4.28
CA SER A 653 -27.96 -23.45 4.54
C SER A 653 -26.98 -23.17 3.40
N ILE A 654 -25.76 -22.76 3.75
CA ILE A 654 -24.58 -22.77 2.87
C ILE A 654 -23.56 -23.68 3.53
N THR A 655 -23.07 -24.68 2.80
CA THR A 655 -22.00 -25.58 3.23
C THR A 655 -20.82 -25.49 2.28
N VAL A 656 -19.61 -25.40 2.83
CA VAL A 656 -18.35 -25.24 2.10
C VAL A 656 -17.41 -26.36 2.55
N ASP A 657 -16.80 -27.06 1.60
CA ASP A 657 -15.95 -28.23 1.89
C ASP A 657 -14.49 -27.87 2.26
N LEU A 658 -14.00 -26.71 1.82
CA LEU A 658 -12.63 -26.25 2.02
C LEU A 658 -12.54 -24.86 2.67
N ALA A 659 -11.45 -24.65 3.42
CA ALA A 659 -11.11 -23.35 4.00
C ALA A 659 -10.81 -22.34 2.87
N CYS A 660 -11.56 -21.24 2.82
CA CYS A 660 -11.50 -20.24 1.76
C CYS A 660 -12.10 -18.89 2.20
N ILE A 661 -12.07 -17.89 1.31
CA ILE A 661 -12.72 -16.59 1.52
C ILE A 661 -13.86 -16.46 0.49
N LEU A 662 -15.03 -16.04 0.96
CA LEU A 662 -16.29 -16.08 0.21
C LEU A 662 -17.09 -14.79 0.39
N MET A 663 -17.78 -14.35 -0.66
CA MET A 663 -18.83 -13.34 -0.59
C MET A 663 -20.01 -13.80 -1.44
N PHE A 664 -21.22 -13.71 -0.88
CA PHE A 664 -22.49 -13.96 -1.56
C PHE A 664 -23.26 -12.65 -1.58
N GLN A 665 -23.69 -12.19 -2.75
CA GLN A 665 -24.59 -11.05 -2.87
C GLN A 665 -25.86 -11.47 -3.59
N LYS A 666 -27.02 -11.15 -3.02
CA LYS A 666 -28.31 -11.40 -3.64
C LYS A 666 -28.77 -10.14 -4.38
N ILE A 667 -29.08 -10.28 -5.67
CA ILE A 667 -29.60 -9.20 -6.52
C ILE A 667 -30.81 -9.75 -7.26
N ASP A 668 -32.00 -9.34 -6.83
CA ASP A 668 -33.29 -9.88 -7.28
C ASP A 668 -33.33 -11.43 -7.18
N ASN A 669 -33.49 -12.11 -8.33
CA ASN A 669 -33.49 -13.56 -8.46
C ASN A 669 -32.09 -14.14 -8.77
N ASN A 670 -31.01 -13.37 -8.61
CA ASN A 670 -29.64 -13.83 -8.83
C ASN A 670 -28.83 -13.84 -7.53
N ILE A 671 -27.85 -14.74 -7.48
CA ILE A 671 -26.80 -14.76 -6.46
C ILE A 671 -25.46 -14.63 -7.18
N SER A 672 -24.73 -13.56 -6.88
CA SER A 672 -23.30 -13.44 -7.17
C SER A 672 -22.53 -14.16 -6.07
N VAL A 673 -21.61 -15.04 -6.44
CA VAL A 673 -20.71 -15.74 -5.52
C VAL A 673 -19.28 -15.47 -5.93
N THR A 674 -18.54 -14.79 -5.06
CA THR A 674 -17.11 -14.49 -5.21
C THR A 674 -16.32 -15.34 -4.25
N VAL A 675 -15.33 -16.08 -4.76
CA VAL A 675 -14.51 -17.02 -4.01
C VAL A 675 -13.04 -16.74 -4.26
N SER A 676 -12.21 -16.83 -3.22
CA SER A 676 -10.76 -16.99 -3.39
C SER A 676 -10.19 -18.07 -2.48
N PHE A 677 -9.11 -18.69 -2.94
CA PHE A 677 -8.41 -19.75 -2.21
C PHE A 677 -7.05 -19.22 -1.70
N PRO A 678 -6.98 -18.70 -0.46
CA PRO A 678 -5.86 -17.88 0.01
C PRO A 678 -4.54 -18.65 0.19
N THR A 679 -4.58 -19.99 0.18
CA THR A 679 -3.36 -20.82 0.22
C THR A 679 -2.58 -20.81 -1.10
N GLN A 680 -3.20 -20.37 -2.21
CA GLN A 680 -2.62 -20.30 -3.56
C GLN A 680 -2.16 -21.67 -4.12
N LEU A 681 -2.84 -22.75 -3.70
CA LEU A 681 -2.66 -24.11 -4.21
C LEU A 681 -3.77 -24.45 -5.22
N ALA A 682 -3.49 -25.38 -6.15
CA ALA A 682 -4.52 -25.94 -7.01
C ALA A 682 -5.55 -26.73 -6.18
N SER A 683 -6.84 -26.42 -6.36
CA SER A 683 -7.93 -27.06 -5.62
C SER A 683 -9.30 -26.74 -6.23
N THR A 684 -10.32 -27.52 -5.89
CA THR A 684 -11.72 -27.23 -6.23
C THR A 684 -12.49 -27.01 -4.94
N VAL A 685 -13.05 -25.82 -4.76
CA VAL A 685 -13.97 -25.52 -3.66
C VAL A 685 -15.38 -25.87 -4.11
N ASN A 686 -16.05 -26.75 -3.35
CA ASN A 686 -17.45 -27.12 -3.56
C ASN A 686 -18.33 -26.40 -2.54
N ILE A 687 -19.32 -25.66 -3.03
CA ILE A 687 -20.28 -24.93 -2.21
C ILE A 687 -21.67 -25.53 -2.42
N THR A 688 -22.21 -26.15 -1.39
CA THR A 688 -23.59 -26.65 -1.37
C THR A 688 -24.52 -25.57 -0.84
N LEU A 689 -25.54 -25.23 -1.63
CA LEU A 689 -26.58 -24.26 -1.31
C LEU A 689 -27.90 -25.00 -1.05
N GLY A 690 -28.63 -24.63 -0.01
CA GLY A 690 -29.98 -25.13 0.33
C GLY A 690 -31.11 -24.71 -0.63
N MET A 691 -30.77 -24.37 -1.88
CA MET A 691 -31.71 -23.93 -2.90
C MET A 691 -31.26 -24.38 -4.30
N LYS A 692 -32.19 -24.32 -5.26
CA LYS A 692 -31.93 -24.61 -6.67
C LYS A 692 -31.39 -23.36 -7.36
N VAL A 693 -30.16 -23.42 -7.86
CA VAL A 693 -29.54 -22.36 -8.67
C VAL A 693 -29.00 -22.90 -9.98
N LYS A 694 -28.94 -22.05 -11.00
CA LYS A 694 -28.46 -22.39 -12.34
C LYS A 694 -27.43 -21.39 -12.81
N GLY A 695 -26.28 -21.87 -13.27
CA GLY A 695 -25.19 -21.06 -13.80
C GLY A 695 -24.04 -21.93 -14.32
N VAL A 696 -22.86 -21.34 -14.47
CA VAL A 696 -21.64 -22.05 -14.86
C VAL A 696 -21.16 -22.91 -13.69
N ASP A 697 -20.84 -24.18 -13.95
CA ASP A 697 -20.39 -25.15 -12.93
C ASP A 697 -21.37 -25.35 -11.75
N SER A 698 -22.68 -25.26 -12.01
CA SER A 698 -23.74 -25.58 -11.03
C SER A 698 -24.42 -26.92 -11.31
N TYR A 699 -24.64 -27.71 -10.27
CA TYR A 699 -25.37 -28.98 -10.31
C TYR A 699 -26.53 -28.96 -9.32
N ILE A 700 -27.77 -28.98 -9.81
CA ILE A 700 -28.97 -29.06 -8.97
C ILE A 700 -29.18 -30.52 -8.53
N ASN A 701 -29.35 -30.77 -7.24
CA ASN A 701 -29.86 -32.03 -6.71
C ASN A 701 -31.39 -31.96 -6.63
N PRO A 702 -32.16 -32.60 -7.53
CA PRO A 702 -33.59 -32.38 -7.62
C PRO A 702 -34.36 -32.90 -6.39
N SER A 703 -33.84 -33.96 -5.77
CA SER A 703 -34.39 -34.69 -4.63
C SER A 703 -34.23 -33.96 -3.29
N GLU A 704 -33.12 -33.25 -3.08
CA GLU A 704 -32.83 -32.56 -1.82
C GLU A 704 -33.25 -31.08 -1.83
N GLY A 705 -33.54 -30.52 -3.00
CA GLY A 705 -33.80 -29.08 -3.12
C GLY A 705 -32.54 -28.21 -3.18
N THR A 706 -31.36 -28.84 -3.09
CA THR A 706 -30.04 -28.21 -3.00
C THR A 706 -29.39 -28.04 -4.38
N SER A 707 -28.31 -27.26 -4.43
CA SER A 707 -27.36 -27.22 -5.56
C SER A 707 -25.94 -27.26 -5.06
N VAL A 708 -25.02 -27.80 -5.84
CA VAL A 708 -23.57 -27.65 -5.64
C VAL A 708 -23.03 -26.74 -6.73
N VAL A 709 -22.24 -25.73 -6.35
CA VAL A 709 -21.51 -24.87 -7.28
C VAL A 709 -20.01 -24.98 -7.05
N LEU A 710 -19.23 -25.06 -8.13
CA LEU A 710 -17.80 -25.40 -8.06
C LEU A 710 -16.92 -24.21 -8.47
N PHE A 711 -15.79 -24.05 -7.78
CA PHE A 711 -14.76 -23.07 -8.10
C PHE A 711 -13.39 -23.73 -8.19
N ASN A 712 -12.82 -23.76 -9.40
CA ASN A 712 -11.58 -24.47 -9.72
C ASN A 712 -10.41 -23.48 -9.67
N PHE A 713 -9.57 -23.57 -8.64
CA PHE A 713 -8.37 -22.77 -8.46
C PHE A 713 -7.13 -23.49 -8.99
N SER A 714 -6.23 -22.72 -9.59
CA SER A 714 -4.92 -23.16 -10.06
C SER A 714 -3.82 -22.56 -9.18
N ASP A 715 -2.71 -23.28 -9.09
CA ASP A 715 -1.42 -22.80 -8.57
C ASP A 715 -0.57 -22.09 -9.65
N ASP A 716 -1.10 -21.88 -10.86
CA ASP A 716 -0.44 -21.03 -11.87
C ASP A 716 -0.24 -19.61 -11.32
N ARG A 717 1.02 -19.18 -11.32
CA ARG A 717 1.51 -17.88 -10.86
C ARG A 717 0.75 -16.66 -11.39
N MET A 718 0.08 -16.77 -12.52
CA MET A 718 -0.70 -15.67 -13.13
C MET A 718 -2.07 -15.47 -12.48
N VAL A 719 -2.59 -16.48 -11.78
CA VAL A 719 -3.98 -16.51 -11.25
C VAL A 719 -4.11 -17.08 -9.84
N ALA A 720 -3.08 -17.69 -9.25
CA ALA A 720 -3.15 -18.31 -7.94
C ALA A 720 -3.49 -17.27 -6.84
N GLY A 721 -4.58 -17.52 -6.10
CA GLY A 721 -5.13 -16.57 -5.12
C GLY A 721 -6.01 -15.46 -5.70
N LYS A 722 -6.09 -15.32 -7.03
CA LYS A 722 -7.05 -14.41 -7.67
C LYS A 722 -8.48 -14.86 -7.39
N SER A 723 -9.37 -13.90 -7.15
CA SER A 723 -10.79 -14.17 -6.93
C SER A 723 -11.48 -14.64 -8.22
N GLN A 724 -12.47 -15.52 -8.07
CA GLN A 724 -13.42 -15.92 -9.11
C GLN A 724 -14.82 -15.51 -8.69
N THR A 725 -15.53 -14.78 -9.55
CA THR A 725 -16.93 -14.40 -9.35
C THR A 725 -17.79 -15.13 -10.37
N LYS A 726 -18.84 -15.82 -9.91
CA LYS A 726 -19.84 -16.48 -10.75
C LYS A 726 -21.24 -16.07 -10.32
N ASN A 727 -22.11 -15.82 -11.29
CA ASN A 727 -23.51 -15.46 -11.07
C ASN A 727 -24.41 -16.66 -11.35
N TYR A 728 -25.42 -16.85 -10.52
CA TYR A 728 -26.39 -17.94 -10.63
C TYR A 728 -27.82 -17.42 -10.50
N GLU A 729 -28.70 -17.89 -11.38
CA GLU A 729 -30.15 -17.65 -11.33
C GLU A 729 -30.78 -18.59 -10.29
N ILE A 730 -31.62 -18.07 -9.40
CA ILE A 730 -32.42 -18.86 -8.44
C ILE A 730 -33.63 -19.43 -9.19
N VAL A 731 -33.84 -20.74 -9.08
CA VAL A 731 -34.87 -21.48 -9.83
C VAL A 731 -35.97 -21.99 -8.90
N GLU A 732 -37.16 -21.38 -8.96
CA GLU A 732 -38.36 -21.99 -8.38
C GLU A 732 -38.85 -23.17 -9.24
N LEU A 733 -39.43 -24.18 -8.58
CA LEU A 733 -40.16 -25.24 -9.28
C LEU A 733 -41.47 -24.67 -9.84
N SER A 734 -41.66 -24.73 -11.16
CA SER A 734 -43.00 -24.60 -11.72
C SER A 734 -43.88 -25.74 -11.20
N THR A 735 -44.89 -25.42 -10.39
CA THR A 735 -45.92 -26.36 -9.94
C THR A 735 -46.90 -26.67 -11.07
N SER A 736 -46.39 -27.30 -12.13
CA SER A 736 -47.13 -27.70 -13.33
C SER A 736 -47.04 -29.20 -13.62
N ALA A 737 -46.85 -30.02 -12.58
CA ALA A 737 -47.29 -31.41 -12.63
C ALA A 737 -48.84 -31.43 -12.59
N SER A 738 -49.44 -31.63 -13.75
CA SER A 738 -50.89 -31.62 -13.95
C SER A 738 -51.64 -32.54 -12.97
N LEU A 739 -52.63 -31.99 -12.26
CA LEU A 739 -53.67 -32.77 -11.58
C LEU A 739 -54.55 -33.48 -12.64
N THR A 740 -54.10 -34.64 -13.12
CA THR A 740 -55.00 -35.58 -13.80
C THR A 740 -56.04 -36.08 -12.80
N GLN A 741 -57.31 -35.76 -13.07
CA GLN A 741 -58.47 -36.20 -12.30
C GLN A 741 -58.44 -37.71 -12.00
N LEU A 742 -58.54 -38.07 -10.72
CA LEU A 742 -59.06 -39.37 -10.32
C LEU A 742 -60.61 -39.31 -10.27
N PRO A 743 -61.33 -40.28 -10.83
CA PRO A 743 -62.79 -40.26 -10.87
C PRO A 743 -63.43 -40.56 -9.51
N THR A 744 -64.55 -39.92 -9.23
CA THR A 744 -65.28 -39.97 -7.95
C THR A 744 -66.09 -41.25 -7.73
N SER A 745 -65.72 -42.07 -6.74
CA SER A 745 -66.60 -42.98 -5.97
C SER A 745 -65.76 -43.75 -4.93
N ALA A 746 -66.22 -44.14 -3.73
CA ALA A 746 -67.35 -43.71 -2.89
C ALA A 746 -67.15 -44.24 -1.45
N THR A 747 -67.87 -43.65 -0.48
CA THR A 747 -68.27 -44.22 0.83
C THR A 747 -67.25 -44.27 2.00
N ILE A 748 -67.65 -43.62 3.10
CA ILE A 748 -67.13 -43.64 4.49
C ILE A 748 -68.06 -44.61 5.28
N PRO A 749 -67.61 -45.52 6.20
CA PRO A 749 -67.22 -45.10 7.57
C PRO A 749 -66.21 -45.98 8.36
N GLY A 750 -65.64 -45.42 9.45
CA GLY A 750 -64.98 -46.21 10.49
C GLY A 750 -63.98 -45.47 11.40
N ASP A 751 -64.51 -44.80 12.43
CA ASP A 751 -63.95 -44.59 13.78
C ASP A 751 -62.60 -43.88 14.06
N VAL A 752 -62.65 -43.14 15.17
CA VAL A 752 -61.64 -42.35 15.89
C VAL A 752 -61.71 -42.89 17.35
N PRO A 753 -60.61 -43.19 18.08
CA PRO A 753 -59.91 -42.10 18.78
C PRO A 753 -58.40 -42.21 19.08
N THR A 754 -57.83 -41.02 19.18
CA THR A 754 -56.65 -40.53 19.93
C THR A 754 -55.95 -41.43 20.96
N ALA A 755 -54.61 -41.36 20.96
CA ALA A 755 -53.80 -41.28 22.18
C ALA A 755 -52.51 -40.46 21.96
N THR A 756 -52.20 -39.55 22.90
CA THR A 756 -50.91 -38.86 23.08
C THR A 756 -50.04 -39.64 24.08
N ASP A 757 -48.70 -39.61 23.96
CA ASP A 757 -47.77 -39.55 25.11
C ASP A 757 -46.27 -39.38 24.72
N ILE A 758 -45.75 -38.15 24.86
CA ILE A 758 -44.73 -37.72 25.85
C ILE A 758 -43.51 -38.65 26.19
N VAL A 759 -42.31 -38.23 25.70
CA VAL A 759 -41.01 -38.01 26.42
C VAL A 759 -39.84 -39.04 26.50
N SER A 760 -38.64 -38.45 26.33
CA SER A 760 -37.26 -38.78 26.82
C SER A 760 -36.35 -39.87 26.20
N ASN A 761 -35.34 -39.39 25.46
CA ASN A 761 -33.91 -39.32 25.84
C ASN A 761 -33.09 -40.60 26.17
N SER A 762 -32.04 -40.88 25.37
CA SER A 762 -30.65 -41.10 25.85
C SER A 762 -29.66 -41.43 24.72
N SER A 763 -28.45 -40.83 24.77
CA SER A 763 -27.21 -41.40 24.20
C SER A 763 -26.47 -42.20 25.29
N PRO A 764 -25.51 -43.07 24.95
CA PRO A 764 -24.11 -42.71 25.21
C PRO A 764 -23.07 -43.24 24.19
N GLU A 765 -21.80 -42.95 24.45
CA GLU A 765 -20.63 -43.08 23.57
C GLU A 765 -19.99 -44.50 23.47
N SER A 766 -19.02 -44.60 22.55
CA SER A 766 -18.06 -45.68 22.22
C SER A 766 -17.05 -46.01 23.37
N PRO A 767 -15.90 -46.74 23.19
CA PRO A 767 -15.41 -47.62 22.09
C PRO A 767 -14.72 -48.97 22.53
N THR A 768 -14.49 -49.97 21.65
CA THR A 768 -13.26 -50.86 21.68
C THR A 768 -13.01 -51.78 20.46
N LYS A 769 -11.78 -52.35 20.42
CA LYS A 769 -10.94 -52.96 19.35
C LYS A 769 -11.32 -54.33 18.69
N LEU A 770 -10.75 -54.52 17.48
CA LEU A 770 -10.26 -55.71 16.71
C LEU A 770 -10.23 -57.14 17.35
N PRO A 771 -10.30 -58.26 16.57
CA PRO A 771 -9.19 -58.69 15.66
C PRO A 771 -9.54 -59.47 14.34
N THR A 772 -8.51 -60.03 13.69
CA THR A 772 -8.38 -60.43 12.26
C THR A 772 -8.55 -61.92 11.88
N SER A 773 -8.77 -62.15 10.56
CA SER A 773 -8.41 -63.29 9.66
C SER A 773 -9.60 -64.19 9.20
N ALA A 774 -9.63 -64.83 8.00
CA ALA A 774 -8.57 -65.17 7.03
C ALA A 774 -9.05 -65.50 5.57
N THR A 775 -8.13 -65.38 4.60
CA THR A 775 -7.97 -66.11 3.29
C THR A 775 -8.93 -65.99 2.08
N ILE A 776 -8.33 -65.87 0.88
CA ILE A 776 -8.89 -65.92 -0.51
C ILE A 776 -8.47 -67.27 -1.17
N PRO A 777 -9.02 -67.71 -2.34
CA PRO A 777 -8.40 -67.33 -3.63
C PRO A 777 -9.36 -67.23 -4.86
N GLY A 778 -8.96 -66.48 -5.90
CA GLY A 778 -9.60 -66.52 -7.24
C GLY A 778 -9.43 -65.23 -8.05
N ASP A 779 -8.63 -65.26 -9.13
CA ASP A 779 -8.14 -64.07 -9.85
C ASP A 779 -9.07 -63.47 -10.94
N VAL A 780 -8.69 -62.26 -11.36
CA VAL A 780 -9.33 -61.31 -12.30
C VAL A 780 -8.90 -61.58 -13.78
N PRO A 781 -9.40 -60.85 -14.83
CA PRO A 781 -8.78 -59.55 -15.15
C PRO A 781 -9.69 -58.45 -15.77
N THR A 782 -9.49 -57.22 -15.26
CA THR A 782 -9.46 -55.90 -15.94
C THR A 782 -10.49 -55.48 -17.01
N ALA A 783 -11.04 -54.27 -16.82
CA ALA A 783 -11.51 -53.38 -17.88
C ALA A 783 -10.63 -52.12 -17.96
N THR A 784 -10.58 -51.46 -19.12
CA THR A 784 -9.85 -50.20 -19.33
C THR A 784 -10.63 -49.37 -20.35
N ASP A 785 -11.05 -48.16 -19.98
CA ASP A 785 -11.81 -47.27 -20.86
C ASP A 785 -10.90 -46.32 -21.66
N ILE A 786 -11.21 -46.15 -22.94
CA ILE A 786 -10.60 -45.15 -23.85
C ILE A 786 -11.69 -44.58 -24.76
N VAL A 787 -11.95 -43.27 -24.65
CA VAL A 787 -12.67 -42.42 -25.63
C VAL A 787 -12.05 -41.02 -25.52
N SER A 788 -11.03 -40.64 -26.30
CA SER A 788 -11.09 -40.13 -27.68
C SER A 788 -11.97 -38.89 -27.91
N ASN A 789 -11.36 -37.73 -28.19
CA ASN A 789 -11.79 -36.93 -29.36
C ASN A 789 -10.64 -36.05 -29.92
N THR A 790 -10.77 -35.68 -31.19
CA THR A 790 -9.69 -35.15 -32.05
C THR A 790 -9.91 -33.71 -32.52
N SER A 791 -8.83 -33.02 -32.90
CA SER A 791 -8.84 -31.84 -33.79
C SER A 791 -7.69 -31.91 -34.81
N PRO A 792 -7.80 -31.25 -36.00
CA PRO A 792 -7.02 -31.62 -37.20
C PRO A 792 -5.69 -30.87 -37.43
N GLU A 793 -4.86 -31.42 -38.32
CA GLU A 793 -3.50 -30.99 -38.66
C GLU A 793 -3.39 -29.98 -39.82
N SER A 794 -2.30 -29.18 -39.84
CA SER A 794 -1.33 -29.04 -40.98
C SER A 794 -0.28 -27.95 -40.62
N SER A 795 0.96 -28.26 -40.20
CA SER A 795 2.14 -28.77 -40.94
C SER A 795 2.95 -27.71 -41.73
N THR A 796 4.20 -27.41 -41.31
CA THR A 796 5.44 -27.72 -42.08
C THR A 796 6.77 -27.42 -41.35
N LYS A 797 7.56 -28.49 -41.12
CA LYS A 797 9.03 -28.62 -41.21
C LYS A 797 10.00 -27.65 -40.49
N LEU A 798 10.69 -28.18 -39.46
CA LEU A 798 12.15 -28.04 -39.27
C LEU A 798 12.82 -29.43 -39.37
N PRO A 799 14.09 -29.53 -39.82
CA PRO A 799 14.82 -30.81 -39.85
C PRO A 799 15.82 -31.00 -38.68
N THR A 800 15.73 -32.16 -38.02
CA THR A 800 16.82 -33.07 -37.57
C THR A 800 18.09 -32.51 -36.90
N SER A 801 18.69 -33.11 -35.86
CA SER A 801 18.85 -34.56 -35.60
C SER A 801 19.36 -34.91 -34.17
N ALA A 802 18.97 -36.08 -33.65
CA ALA A 802 19.75 -37.02 -32.78
C ALA A 802 20.25 -36.52 -31.38
N THR A 803 20.31 -37.31 -30.29
CA THR A 803 20.06 -38.76 -30.07
C THR A 803 19.73 -39.02 -28.59
N THR A 804 18.91 -40.04 -28.31
CA THR A 804 18.61 -40.64 -26.98
C THR A 804 19.67 -41.74 -26.61
N PRO A 805 19.62 -42.54 -25.50
CA PRO A 805 18.51 -42.82 -24.57
C PRO A 805 18.84 -43.12 -23.06
N VAL A 806 17.80 -43.54 -22.31
CA VAL A 806 17.73 -44.28 -21.00
C VAL A 806 18.33 -43.65 -19.72
N ASP A 807 17.85 -43.96 -18.48
CA ASP A 807 16.71 -44.78 -18.01
C ASP A 807 16.12 -44.22 -16.70
N ALA A 808 14.97 -44.73 -16.25
CA ALA A 808 14.31 -44.38 -14.99
C ALA A 808 14.58 -45.39 -13.86
N SER A 809 14.71 -44.93 -12.61
CA SER A 809 14.40 -45.75 -11.44
C SER A 809 14.03 -44.94 -10.19
N THR A 810 12.96 -45.38 -9.53
CA THR A 810 12.47 -44.94 -8.21
C THR A 810 13.47 -45.12 -7.07
N ALA A 811 13.48 -44.20 -6.08
CA ALA A 811 13.22 -44.54 -4.67
C ALA A 811 13.31 -43.32 -3.72
N THR A 812 12.48 -43.36 -2.67
CA THR A 812 12.52 -42.54 -1.45
C THR A 812 13.87 -42.54 -0.73
N VAL A 813 14.27 -41.40 -0.15
CA VAL A 813 15.33 -41.34 0.88
C VAL A 813 14.82 -40.62 2.14
N THR A 814 14.99 -41.31 3.27
CA THR A 814 14.68 -40.87 4.63
C THR A 814 15.66 -39.78 5.10
N LEU A 815 15.20 -38.80 5.89
CA LEU A 815 16.08 -37.84 6.55
C LEU A 815 16.95 -38.53 7.62
N SER A 816 18.27 -38.44 7.49
CA SER A 816 19.23 -38.79 8.54
C SER A 816 20.40 -37.80 8.54
N ASN A 817 20.62 -37.16 9.69
CA ASN A 817 21.71 -36.20 9.90
C ASN A 817 23.09 -36.86 9.78
N THR A 818 23.93 -36.39 8.86
CA THR A 818 25.39 -36.60 8.90
C THR A 818 26.13 -35.36 8.40
N THR A 819 26.94 -34.77 9.27
CA THR A 819 27.95 -33.74 8.95
C THR A 819 29.06 -34.31 8.08
N PRO A 820 29.65 -33.51 7.17
CA PRO A 820 31.06 -33.68 6.85
C PRO A 820 31.88 -32.38 6.81
N ALA A 821 32.97 -32.39 7.59
CA ALA A 821 34.33 -31.92 7.30
C ALA A 821 34.60 -30.57 6.59
N SER A 822 35.36 -29.73 7.30
CA SER A 822 36.03 -28.50 6.85
C SER A 822 37.19 -28.72 5.84
N PRO A 823 37.67 -27.66 5.14
CA PRO A 823 38.47 -27.80 3.91
C PRO A 823 39.99 -27.87 4.11
N THR A 824 40.73 -28.13 3.03
CA THR A 824 42.19 -28.38 3.04
C THR A 824 43.03 -27.16 2.61
N GLN A 825 43.74 -26.58 3.61
CA GLN A 825 45.07 -25.93 3.58
C GLN A 825 45.47 -24.85 2.52
N LEU A 826 45.68 -23.61 3.02
CA LEU A 826 46.99 -22.90 3.27
C LEU A 826 48.05 -22.77 2.12
N PRO A 827 49.07 -21.87 2.20
CA PRO A 827 49.64 -21.13 3.37
C PRO A 827 49.79 -19.59 3.14
N THR A 828 50.39 -18.74 3.98
CA THR A 828 51.19 -18.84 5.24
C THR A 828 50.50 -18.02 6.39
N SER A 829 51.09 -17.51 7.49
CA SER A 829 52.46 -17.49 8.07
C SER A 829 52.42 -17.21 9.60
N GLU A 830 53.36 -17.83 10.31
CA GLU A 830 54.11 -17.40 11.53
C GLU A 830 53.36 -16.75 12.73
N ILE A 831 53.17 -17.44 13.88
CA ILE A 831 54.12 -17.73 15.01
C ILE A 831 54.09 -16.61 16.09
N ILE A 832 53.95 -16.79 17.43
CA ILE A 832 53.98 -17.95 18.37
C ILE A 832 53.08 -17.66 19.62
N PRO A 833 52.72 -18.63 20.50
CA PRO A 833 51.60 -18.51 21.46
C PRO A 833 51.97 -18.40 22.97
N VAL A 834 50.95 -18.21 23.83
CA VAL A 834 50.94 -18.60 25.25
C VAL A 834 49.59 -19.27 25.59
N ASP A 835 49.62 -20.24 26.50
CA ASP A 835 48.57 -21.23 26.82
C ASP A 835 47.95 -21.00 28.22
N VAL A 836 47.03 -21.88 28.64
CA VAL A 836 46.64 -22.26 30.02
C VAL A 836 45.25 -21.81 30.56
N SER A 837 44.28 -22.71 30.36
CA SER A 837 43.29 -23.25 31.32
C SER A 837 42.15 -22.41 31.96
N THR A 838 40.94 -22.95 31.80
CA THR A 838 39.84 -23.12 32.79
C THR A 838 39.82 -22.31 34.11
N ALA A 839 38.76 -21.53 34.32
CA ALA A 839 38.09 -21.42 35.64
C ALA A 839 36.64 -20.90 35.50
N THR A 840 35.75 -21.40 36.36
CA THR A 840 34.40 -20.88 36.61
C THR A 840 34.41 -19.61 37.45
N GLY A 841 33.55 -18.62 37.18
CA GLY A 841 33.36 -17.48 38.09
C GLY A 841 32.26 -16.50 37.66
N THR A 842 31.33 -16.22 38.57
CA THR A 842 30.33 -15.13 38.49
C THR A 842 30.90 -13.78 38.98
N VAL A 843 30.20 -12.69 38.64
CA VAL A 843 30.08 -11.37 39.35
C VAL A 843 30.55 -10.10 38.59
N SER A 844 29.54 -9.34 38.14
CA SER A 844 29.31 -7.87 38.12
C SER A 844 30.25 -6.81 37.49
N ASN A 845 29.61 -5.65 37.20
CA ASN A 845 30.15 -4.30 36.95
C ASN A 845 30.86 -4.06 35.59
N THR A 846 30.85 -2.87 34.96
CA THR A 846 30.60 -1.48 35.42
C THR A 846 29.87 -0.59 34.38
N SER A 847 29.18 0.47 34.85
CA SER A 847 28.97 1.71 34.07
C SER A 847 29.95 2.80 34.51
N PRO A 848 30.44 3.68 33.61
CA PRO A 848 31.08 4.95 33.98
C PRO A 848 30.07 6.10 34.07
N ALA A 849 30.35 7.11 34.91
CA ALA A 849 29.40 8.17 35.25
C ALA A 849 29.95 9.60 35.05
N SER A 850 29.10 10.46 34.45
CA SER A 850 28.96 11.91 34.69
C SER A 850 30.16 12.84 34.37
N PRO A 851 29.93 14.18 34.23
CA PRO A 851 29.71 15.03 35.40
C PRO A 851 28.49 15.98 35.33
N THR A 852 27.97 16.29 36.52
CA THR A 852 26.73 17.05 36.80
C THR A 852 27.01 18.54 37.06
N ARG A 853 26.02 19.44 36.87
CA ARG A 853 25.92 20.67 37.70
C ARG A 853 24.50 21.15 38.02
N LEU A 854 23.94 20.52 39.06
CA LEU A 854 23.36 21.15 40.27
C LEU A 854 22.42 22.38 40.19
N LEU A 855 21.17 22.14 40.66
CA LEU A 855 20.40 22.92 41.68
C LEU A 855 19.77 24.29 41.25
N THR A 856 18.61 24.75 41.75
CA THR A 856 17.77 24.25 42.89
C THR A 856 16.27 24.66 42.78
N SER A 857 15.38 23.70 43.04
CA SER A 857 14.17 23.73 43.91
C SER A 857 13.11 24.87 43.93
N ALA A 858 11.83 24.42 43.90
CA ALA A 858 10.69 24.85 44.76
C ALA A 858 10.08 26.26 44.55
N THR A 859 8.76 26.51 44.64
CA THR A 859 7.60 25.67 45.03
C THR A 859 6.28 26.25 44.46
N THR A 860 5.25 25.42 44.32
CA THR A 860 3.81 25.75 44.15
C THR A 860 3.23 26.50 45.39
N PRO A 861 1.96 26.99 45.48
CA PRO A 861 0.74 26.61 44.72
C PRO A 861 -0.36 27.70 44.49
N VAL A 862 -1.55 27.25 44.01
CA VAL A 862 -2.92 27.82 44.12
C VAL A 862 -3.41 28.90 43.14
N ASP A 863 -4.67 28.69 42.74
CA ASP A 863 -5.62 29.49 41.94
C ASP A 863 -5.76 30.98 42.30
N VAL A 864 -6.34 31.76 41.35
CA VAL A 864 -7.55 32.57 41.60
C VAL A 864 -8.17 33.06 40.27
N VAL A 865 -9.49 32.98 40.18
CA VAL A 865 -10.32 33.53 39.09
C VAL A 865 -10.55 35.03 39.29
N ILE A 866 -10.33 35.86 38.26
CA ILE A 866 -10.96 37.20 38.18
C ILE A 866 -11.50 37.46 36.76
N VAL A 867 -12.80 37.75 36.70
CA VAL A 867 -13.50 38.33 35.54
C VAL A 867 -13.48 39.85 35.67
N SER A 868 -13.20 40.59 34.59
CA SER A 868 -13.74 41.95 34.43
C SER A 868 -13.86 42.39 32.97
N ASN A 869 -15.03 42.95 32.64
CA ASN A 869 -15.28 43.69 31.41
C ASN A 869 -14.54 45.04 31.43
N THR A 870 -14.26 45.61 30.26
CA THR A 870 -14.52 47.05 30.06
C THR A 870 -14.74 47.41 28.59
N SER A 871 -15.54 48.45 28.39
CA SER A 871 -16.14 48.87 27.13
C SER A 871 -15.53 50.15 26.55
N ALA A 872 -15.92 50.43 25.29
CA ALA A 872 -16.16 51.75 24.68
C ALA A 872 -15.07 52.36 23.77
N SER A 873 -15.47 52.65 22.53
CA SER A 873 -15.81 54.03 22.10
C SER A 873 -16.31 54.04 20.63
N SER A 874 -16.98 55.11 20.23
CA SER A 874 -17.77 55.20 18.99
C SER A 874 -17.28 56.31 18.05
N THR A 875 -17.69 56.24 16.78
CA THR A 875 -17.82 57.38 15.84
C THR A 875 -18.76 56.97 14.68
N GLN A 876 -19.39 57.92 13.98
CA GLN A 876 -20.73 57.71 13.38
C GLN A 876 -20.87 58.25 11.93
N LEU A 877 -21.83 57.67 11.17
CA LEU A 877 -22.61 58.15 9.98
C LEU A 877 -22.34 57.43 8.63
N PRO A 878 -23.31 57.35 7.68
CA PRO A 878 -24.77 57.62 7.72
C PRO A 878 -25.66 56.44 7.23
N THR A 879 -26.95 56.69 6.97
CA THR A 879 -28.09 55.73 6.91
C THR A 879 -28.57 55.25 5.53
N ASN A 880 -28.94 53.97 5.39
CA ASN A 880 -30.31 53.51 5.05
C ASN A 880 -30.40 51.98 4.83
N THR A 881 -30.69 51.23 5.90
CA THR A 881 -31.03 49.80 5.83
C THR A 881 -32.06 49.50 6.91
N THR A 882 -33.19 48.86 6.55
CA THR A 882 -34.17 48.36 7.53
C THR A 882 -34.05 46.85 7.60
N VAL A 883 -33.82 46.33 8.81
CA VAL A 883 -33.70 44.90 9.10
C VAL A 883 -34.82 44.52 10.06
N SER A 884 -35.62 43.53 9.68
CA SER A 884 -36.62 42.90 10.55
C SER A 884 -36.24 41.43 10.75
N VAL A 885 -36.21 40.98 12.01
CA VAL A 885 -35.88 39.61 12.39
C VAL A 885 -37.14 38.93 12.90
N ASP A 886 -37.52 37.81 12.28
CA ASP A 886 -38.51 36.88 12.84
C ASP A 886 -37.75 35.81 13.64
N ALA A 887 -38.00 35.77 14.95
CA ALA A 887 -37.32 34.87 15.86
C ALA A 887 -37.77 33.40 15.74
N SER A 888 -38.82 33.10 14.95
CA SER A 888 -39.35 31.74 14.78
C SER A 888 -38.73 30.93 13.63
N THR A 889 -38.05 31.59 12.68
CA THR A 889 -37.55 30.96 11.44
C THR A 889 -36.08 31.23 11.13
N ALA A 890 -35.35 31.91 12.02
CA ALA A 890 -33.92 32.24 11.89
C ALA A 890 -33.53 32.91 10.54
N THR A 891 -34.48 33.62 9.92
CA THR A 891 -34.29 34.28 8.61
C THR A 891 -34.20 35.79 8.78
N VAL A 892 -33.17 36.41 8.20
CA VAL A 892 -32.96 37.87 8.22
C VAL A 892 -33.27 38.44 6.84
N ILE A 893 -34.31 39.29 6.76
CA ILE A 893 -34.68 39.96 5.50
C ILE A 893 -34.12 41.38 5.53
N VAL A 894 -33.36 41.74 4.50
CA VAL A 894 -32.72 43.04 4.32
C VAL A 894 -33.27 43.69 3.05
N TYR A 895 -33.91 44.86 3.20
CA TYR A 895 -34.39 45.63 2.06
C TYR A 895 -33.37 46.71 1.67
N THR A 896 -32.93 46.68 0.42
CA THR A 896 -32.09 47.74 -0.18
C THR A 896 -32.66 48.12 -1.54
N THR A 897 -33.13 49.36 -1.68
CA THR A 897 -33.51 49.95 -2.97
C THR A 897 -32.30 50.62 -3.61
N VAL A 898 -31.90 50.15 -4.79
CA VAL A 898 -30.89 50.79 -5.63
C VAL A 898 -31.56 51.23 -6.93
N ALA A 899 -31.58 52.55 -7.19
CA ALA A 899 -32.17 53.10 -8.39
C ALA A 899 -31.11 53.21 -9.51
N PHE A 900 -31.16 52.30 -10.48
CA PHE A 900 -30.61 52.52 -11.82
C PHE A 900 -31.61 52.03 -12.87
N ALA A 901 -31.55 52.61 -14.07
CA ALA A 901 -32.62 52.51 -15.05
C ALA A 901 -32.67 51.13 -15.73
N GLY A 902 -33.85 50.50 -15.70
CA GLY A 902 -34.23 49.38 -16.58
C GLY A 902 -34.06 47.98 -15.96
N ILE A 903 -35.20 47.30 -15.83
CA ILE A 903 -35.37 45.87 -15.46
C ILE A 903 -35.14 45.55 -13.97
N ILE A 904 -36.21 45.10 -13.32
CA ILE A 904 -36.21 44.54 -11.96
C ILE A 904 -36.06 43.01 -12.08
N VAL A 905 -35.08 42.44 -11.39
CA VAL A 905 -35.00 40.99 -11.13
C VAL A 905 -34.86 40.79 -9.62
N ALA A 906 -35.82 40.06 -9.03
CA ALA A 906 -35.75 39.67 -7.62
C ALA A 906 -35.02 38.33 -7.51
N ALA A 907 -33.89 38.31 -6.81
CA ALA A 907 -33.17 37.09 -6.46
C ALA A 907 -33.30 36.84 -4.95
N VAL A 908 -33.85 35.67 -4.58
CA VAL A 908 -33.86 35.19 -3.20
C VAL A 908 -32.66 34.27 -3.03
N ILE A 909 -31.72 34.62 -2.14
CA ILE A 909 -30.54 33.81 -1.84
C ILE A 909 -30.64 33.35 -0.38
N THR A 910 -30.78 32.04 -0.17
CA THR A 910 -30.69 31.41 1.14
C THR A 910 -29.26 30.92 1.35
N VAL A 911 -28.52 31.49 2.30
CA VAL A 911 -27.13 31.09 2.60
C VAL A 911 -27.07 30.36 3.93
N ALA A 912 -26.55 29.14 3.93
CA ALA A 912 -26.30 28.36 5.14
C ALA A 912 -25.16 28.98 5.98
N VAL A 913 -25.42 29.22 7.27
CA VAL A 913 -24.47 29.90 8.16
C VAL A 913 -23.42 28.92 8.68
N SER A 914 -22.29 28.83 7.98
CA SER A 914 -21.04 28.26 8.52
C SER A 914 -19.76 28.88 7.94
N ALA A 915 -19.77 29.37 6.69
CA ALA A 915 -18.57 29.94 6.05
C ALA A 915 -18.08 31.28 6.64
N VAL A 916 -18.99 32.12 7.15
CA VAL A 916 -18.71 33.55 7.45
C VAL A 916 -17.81 33.77 8.69
N VAL A 917 -17.78 32.82 9.63
CA VAL A 917 -16.97 32.94 10.86
C VAL A 917 -15.48 32.84 10.56
N HIS A 918 -15.10 32.06 9.54
CA HIS A 918 -13.69 31.80 9.22
C HIS A 918 -13.05 32.99 8.45
N GLU A 919 -13.76 33.57 7.48
CA GLU A 919 -13.28 34.76 6.76
C GLU A 919 -13.10 35.99 7.67
N THR A 920 -14.02 36.20 8.62
CA THR A 920 -13.97 37.35 9.54
C THR A 920 -12.69 37.35 10.41
N ARG A 921 -12.13 36.16 10.73
CA ARG A 921 -10.83 36.04 11.42
C ARG A 921 -9.65 36.33 10.47
N ARG A 922 -9.71 35.91 9.21
CA ARG A 922 -8.69 36.22 8.18
C ARG A 922 -8.61 37.72 7.90
N VAL A 923 -9.74 38.40 7.69
CA VAL A 923 -9.79 39.85 7.41
C VAL A 923 -9.20 40.68 8.57
N LYS A 924 -9.50 40.33 9.83
CA LYS A 924 -8.91 41.02 11.00
C LYS A 924 -7.39 40.83 11.11
N LYS A 925 -6.83 39.66 10.76
CA LYS A 925 -5.38 39.45 10.68
C LYS A 925 -4.72 40.28 9.57
N ILE A 926 -5.38 40.41 8.41
CA ILE A 926 -4.87 41.21 7.27
C ILE A 926 -4.86 42.71 7.61
N ILE A 927 -5.93 43.24 8.20
CA ILE A 927 -6.02 44.66 8.60
C ILE A 927 -4.93 45.03 9.63
N LYS A 928 -4.54 44.11 10.51
CA LYS A 928 -3.43 44.33 11.45
C LYS A 928 -2.08 44.45 10.71
N ARG A 929 -1.75 43.51 9.82
CA ARG A 929 -0.51 43.54 9.02
C ARG A 929 -0.39 44.76 8.10
N VAL A 930 -1.51 45.30 7.59
CA VAL A 930 -1.52 46.51 6.75
C VAL A 930 -1.26 47.79 7.58
N LYS A 931 -1.68 47.85 8.85
CA LYS A 931 -1.33 48.98 9.74
C LYS A 931 0.13 48.97 10.18
N ASP A 932 0.74 47.79 10.31
CA ASP A 932 2.11 47.65 10.80
C ASP A 932 3.17 47.87 9.69
N SER A 933 2.77 48.10 8.43
CA SER A 933 3.68 48.20 7.26
C SER A 933 3.70 49.57 6.57
N SER A 934 2.89 50.55 6.98
CA SER A 934 2.84 51.89 6.38
C SER A 934 3.81 52.90 7.03
N MET A 935 5.12 52.65 6.92
CA MET A 935 6.17 53.64 7.19
C MET A 935 7.32 53.52 6.16
N ASN A 936 7.05 53.94 4.93
CA ASN A 936 7.95 54.75 4.09
C ASN A 936 7.25 55.06 2.75
N ASN A 937 7.30 56.33 2.34
CA ASN A 937 6.87 56.75 1.00
C ASN A 937 8.02 56.50 0.01
N ASP A 938 7.70 56.08 -1.23
CA ASP A 938 7.78 56.95 -2.41
C ASP A 938 7.55 56.19 -3.73
N THR A 939 7.17 56.95 -4.78
CA THR A 939 7.09 56.56 -6.21
C THR A 939 5.94 55.59 -6.63
N PRO A 940 5.48 55.65 -7.91
CA PRO A 940 4.03 55.85 -8.14
C PRO A 940 3.33 54.75 -8.95
N LEU A 941 2.00 54.68 -8.79
CA LEU A 941 1.12 53.85 -9.64
C LEU A 941 1.14 54.29 -11.10
N ILE A 942 1.26 53.31 -12.01
CA ILE A 942 0.70 53.41 -13.37
C ILE A 942 -0.07 52.12 -13.69
N ARG A 943 -1.40 52.26 -13.65
CA ARG A 943 -2.48 51.43 -14.23
C ARG A 943 -2.48 49.92 -13.99
#